data_AF-A0A9E3TVC6-F1
#
_entry.id   AF-A0A9E3TVC6-F1
#
_cell.length_a   1.000
_cell.length_b   1.000
_cell.length_c   1.000
_cell.angle_alpha   90.00
_cell.angle_beta   90.00
_cell.angle_gamma   90.00
#
_symmetry.space_group_name_H-M   'P 1'
#
loop_
_entity.id
_entity.type
_entity.pdbx_description
1 polymer ?
#
loop_
_entity_poly.entity_id
_entity_poly.type
_entity_poly.pdbx_seq_one_letter_code
_entity_poly.pdbx_strand_id
1 'polypeptide(L)'
;MAASNLECMKAWSTRTVIALMAISAVTLMADEPSTADQLPPEILRQSTPEGIEFGLWNRIGNGPAPALFVLAGTIESTLESPYFRQCGNELGGHGWVCVSIDLPCHGTQTRDGEPAGLSGWSHRAAKEHDFVAESNARLTCVLDRLVKLGIADPERIAACGTSRGGFLAIHFAAHDKRVKCAAGFAPVTDLAALSEFRALAYSPFVPKLSLESRAEQLAGRPVWIVIGDQDERVGTDRAIALARRLASASREQRLDSQVELNVLPEPRGHTTPRGSSQRAADWILRQVPDALGKSSYVAKAAEDDLLFVDDHHVLYRSGTQRVLHPATLHPDNPLIREDQPWEMAIGWTSVVHRPDTGRYQLWYQAYAGDRDQRKSHKCVVCLAESDDGVSFTKPFFDVHDFRTERKPFAGHHSKTNIVLTGDAGYGDRYANSVLYEPHEPDESRRYKMLYTDFSKDDDGREWPGFHAAFSPDGIHWTKSSRNPLNRTAYGGRGLQPPFLDEEVYSEHWDASKQFTRKTWAIPLSMSDAADVMFDPQQGAYFAYGKCWIQGPAGGLAWKHAMARVESSDFLNWSKPQIVAWPDEHDPPNTEFHTSPVFYHKGVYFCLNQILRARGEVTGAKADLMHVELMVSRDGIQWHRPFRDQPFFPAGEQAFSNGGIFTNSTPVILDDEIRFYYGGYNSGAIGGGAKLTDASQQSGVGLATIPMDRFAGLRPVAISAQSTLKKPLANKGQITLKPIDLSDVEQILVNGDASGGSIRVEVLTEDGYRLRGFTRDDAVPITEDSLRVVALWREKRLADLPPGKHLLRLHLDNAEVFALRLTRGDSKND
;
A
#
# COMPACT_ATOMS: atom_id res chain seq x y z
N MET A 1 -10.50 -26.72 -50.63
CA MET A 1 -11.42 -27.81 -51.03
C MET A 1 -11.91 -28.54 -49.79
N ALA A 2 -12.89 -29.43 -49.92
CA ALA A 2 -13.62 -30.01 -48.78
C ALA A 2 -12.86 -31.13 -48.03
N ALA A 3 -13.45 -31.57 -46.91
CA ALA A 3 -12.89 -32.52 -45.96
C ALA A 3 -12.94 -33.99 -46.40
N SER A 4 -12.13 -34.84 -45.75
CA SER A 4 -12.38 -36.28 -45.64
C SER A 4 -11.82 -36.89 -44.34
N ASN A 5 -12.75 -37.28 -43.46
CA ASN A 5 -12.66 -38.31 -42.41
C ASN A 5 -12.28 -39.70 -43.01
N LEU A 6 -11.90 -40.79 -42.31
CA LEU A 6 -11.58 -41.16 -40.90
C LEU A 6 -11.02 -42.62 -40.92
N GLU A 7 -10.72 -43.21 -39.75
CA GLU A 7 -10.36 -44.63 -39.47
C GLU A 7 -8.86 -45.00 -39.63
N CYS A 8 -8.27 -45.92 -38.85
CA CYS A 8 -8.85 -47.04 -38.09
C CYS A 8 -8.10 -47.34 -36.74
N MET A 9 -8.75 -48.06 -35.81
CA MET A 9 -8.21 -48.53 -34.52
C MET A 9 -8.38 -50.05 -34.33
N LYS A 10 -7.36 -50.74 -33.79
CA LYS A 10 -7.41 -51.91 -32.84
C LYS A 10 -5.98 -52.41 -32.55
N ALA A 11 -5.50 -52.46 -31.30
CA ALA A 11 -5.77 -53.46 -30.23
C ALA A 11 -4.95 -54.75 -30.42
N TRP A 12 -3.83 -54.96 -29.70
CA TRP A 12 -3.69 -55.47 -28.32
C TRP A 12 -3.57 -57.01 -28.22
N SER A 13 -2.53 -57.49 -27.53
CA SER A 13 -2.51 -58.79 -26.85
C SER A 13 -1.57 -58.77 -25.62
N THR A 14 -1.86 -59.58 -24.60
CA THR A 14 -1.31 -59.42 -23.23
C THR A 14 -1.04 -60.78 -22.57
N ARG A 15 -0.02 -60.88 -21.69
CA ARG A 15 0.24 -61.92 -20.64
C ARG A 15 1.63 -61.67 -20.00
N THR A 16 2.05 -62.14 -18.82
CA THR A 16 1.43 -62.60 -17.54
C THR A 16 2.56 -63.10 -16.61
N VAL A 17 2.56 -63.09 -15.26
CA VAL A 17 2.04 -62.22 -14.18
C VAL A 17 2.57 -62.80 -12.82
N ILE A 18 2.39 -62.14 -11.64
CA ILE A 18 2.76 -62.61 -10.27
C ILE A 18 4.29 -62.63 -9.98
N ALA A 19 4.86 -62.17 -8.84
CA ALA A 19 4.42 -61.35 -7.68
C ALA A 19 5.71 -60.86 -6.90
N LEU A 20 5.76 -60.25 -5.69
CA LEU A 20 4.80 -59.91 -4.61
C LEU A 20 5.26 -58.62 -3.84
N MET A 21 5.33 -58.60 -2.49
CA MET A 21 5.73 -57.49 -1.58
C MET A 21 7.27 -57.41 -1.39
N ALA A 22 7.94 -56.27 -1.12
CA ALA A 22 7.66 -55.23 -0.10
C ALA A 22 8.50 -53.93 -0.27
N ILE A 23 8.28 -52.95 0.64
CA ILE A 23 9.07 -51.71 0.93
C ILE A 23 8.84 -50.47 0.02
N SER A 24 8.24 -49.46 0.66
CA SER A 24 8.34 -47.98 0.52
C SER A 24 8.39 -47.28 -0.84
N ALA A 25 7.54 -46.25 -0.97
CA ALA A 25 7.56 -45.28 -2.07
C ALA A 25 8.35 -44.00 -1.70
N VAL A 26 9.11 -43.48 -2.67
CA VAL A 26 9.56 -42.08 -2.74
C VAL A 26 9.38 -41.65 -4.20
N THR A 27 8.72 -40.52 -4.44
CA THR A 27 8.46 -39.99 -5.79
C THR A 27 9.41 -38.84 -6.05
N LEU A 28 10.18 -38.88 -7.15
CA LEU A 28 10.93 -37.73 -7.62
C LEU A 28 10.01 -36.74 -8.35
N MET A 29 10.13 -35.46 -8.01
CA MET A 29 9.95 -34.35 -8.92
C MET A 29 11.25 -33.54 -8.90
N ALA A 30 11.66 -32.99 -10.04
CA ALA A 30 12.97 -32.39 -10.22
C ALA A 30 12.90 -30.86 -10.40
N ASP A 31 13.62 -30.18 -9.51
CA ASP A 31 14.37 -28.94 -9.66
C ASP A 31 13.72 -27.72 -10.35
N GLU A 32 13.35 -26.73 -9.51
CA GLU A 32 13.36 -25.31 -9.89
C GLU A 32 14.80 -24.74 -9.73
N PRO A 33 15.22 -23.70 -10.48
CA PRO A 33 16.53 -23.06 -10.31
C PRO A 33 16.69 -22.38 -8.94
N SER A 34 17.88 -22.53 -8.34
CA SER A 34 18.16 -22.08 -6.96
C SER A 34 18.24 -20.57 -6.77
N THR A 35 17.55 -20.04 -5.75
CA THR A 35 17.81 -18.72 -5.16
C THR A 35 19.07 -18.74 -4.31
N ALA A 36 20.20 -18.25 -4.84
CA ALA A 36 21.44 -18.07 -4.08
C ALA A 36 22.27 -16.90 -4.64
N ASP A 37 22.18 -15.74 -3.99
CA ASP A 37 23.34 -14.90 -3.57
C ASP A 37 22.90 -13.64 -2.79
N GLN A 38 21.93 -13.81 -1.89
CA GLN A 38 22.00 -13.14 -0.59
C GLN A 38 22.37 -14.22 0.42
N LEU A 39 23.45 -14.01 1.17
CA LEU A 39 23.75 -14.85 2.33
C LEU A 39 22.54 -14.79 3.29
N PRO A 40 21.95 -15.92 3.70
CA PRO A 40 20.83 -15.90 4.63
C PRO A 40 21.30 -15.25 5.95
N PRO A 41 20.50 -14.34 6.55
CA PRO A 41 20.92 -13.63 7.75
C PRO A 41 21.25 -14.61 8.87
N GLU A 42 22.53 -14.63 9.24
CA GLU A 42 23.13 -15.61 10.14
C GLU A 42 22.46 -15.59 11.52
N ILE A 43 22.18 -16.78 12.07
CA ILE A 43 21.55 -16.89 13.40
C ILE A 43 22.62 -16.61 14.46
N LEU A 44 22.59 -15.38 14.97
CA LEU A 44 23.49 -14.95 16.03
C LEU A 44 23.06 -15.60 17.36
N ARG A 45 23.72 -16.70 17.73
CA ARG A 45 23.60 -17.28 19.07
C ARG A 45 24.21 -16.36 20.12
N GLN A 46 23.57 -16.29 21.27
CA GLN A 46 24.07 -15.66 22.48
C GLN A 46 23.60 -16.44 23.72
N SER A 47 24.17 -16.10 24.88
CA SER A 47 23.74 -16.63 26.17
C SER A 47 23.44 -15.48 27.13
N THR A 48 22.50 -15.69 28.05
CA THR A 48 22.35 -14.83 29.24
C THR A 48 23.46 -15.15 30.28
N PRO A 49 23.76 -14.26 31.24
CA PRO A 49 24.70 -14.55 32.34
C PRO A 49 24.39 -15.82 33.15
N GLU A 50 23.13 -16.23 33.17
CA GLU A 50 22.56 -17.40 33.83
C GLU A 50 22.71 -18.69 32.99
N GLY A 51 23.36 -18.61 31.81
CA GLY A 51 23.66 -19.75 30.94
C GLY A 51 22.55 -20.16 29.98
N ILE A 52 21.51 -19.33 29.79
CA ILE A 52 20.41 -19.65 28.88
C ILE A 52 20.81 -19.27 27.45
N GLU A 53 20.96 -20.25 26.55
CA GLU A 53 21.16 -20.00 25.12
C GLU A 53 19.89 -19.47 24.44
N PHE A 54 20.07 -18.52 23.54
CA PHE A 54 19.07 -17.99 22.63
C PHE A 54 19.69 -17.64 21.28
N GLY A 55 18.89 -17.70 20.21
CA GLY A 55 19.27 -17.25 18.87
C GLY A 55 18.53 -15.99 18.47
N LEU A 56 19.18 -15.15 17.68
CA LEU A 56 18.61 -13.99 17.03
C LEU A 56 18.66 -14.14 15.50
N TRP A 57 17.58 -13.77 14.84
CA TRP A 57 17.46 -13.73 13.38
C TRP A 57 16.93 -12.35 12.95
N ASN A 58 17.38 -11.87 11.79
CA ASN A 58 17.08 -10.51 11.27
C ASN A 58 17.44 -9.37 12.23
N ARG A 59 18.63 -9.41 12.85
CA ARG A 59 19.14 -8.27 13.62
C ARG A 59 19.75 -7.21 12.68
N ILE A 60 18.90 -6.29 12.22
CA ILE A 60 19.32 -5.12 11.43
C ILE A 60 19.55 -3.93 12.39
N GLY A 61 20.69 -3.25 12.25
CA GLY A 61 21.00 -1.98 12.95
C GLY A 61 21.45 -2.10 14.41
N ASN A 62 21.73 -0.94 15.02
CA ASN A 62 22.44 -0.81 16.31
C ASN A 62 21.55 -0.37 17.51
N GLY A 63 20.27 -0.04 17.30
CA GLY A 63 19.36 0.44 18.35
C GLY A 63 18.21 -0.54 18.69
N PRO A 64 17.37 -0.25 19.70
CA PRO A 64 16.28 -1.15 20.10
C PRO A 64 15.24 -1.37 18.98
N ALA A 65 15.05 -2.63 18.60
CA ALA A 65 14.11 -3.08 17.58
C ALA A 65 12.84 -3.68 18.22
N PRO A 66 11.69 -3.70 17.52
CA PRO A 66 10.56 -4.50 17.95
C PRO A 66 10.95 -6.00 17.86
N ALA A 67 10.53 -6.82 18.81
CA ALA A 67 11.03 -8.18 18.98
C ALA A 67 9.93 -9.23 19.02
N LEU A 68 10.10 -10.28 18.22
CA LEU A 68 9.17 -11.41 18.11
C LEU A 68 9.80 -12.67 18.71
N PHE A 69 9.24 -13.18 19.80
CA PHE A 69 9.62 -14.48 20.36
C PHE A 69 8.94 -15.60 19.58
N VAL A 70 9.70 -16.22 18.67
CA VAL A 70 9.25 -17.33 17.82
C VAL A 70 9.58 -18.66 18.51
N LEU A 71 8.59 -19.53 18.68
CA LEU A 71 8.74 -20.81 19.40
C LEU A 71 8.24 -21.99 18.56
N ALA A 72 9.08 -23.03 18.40
CA ALA A 72 8.68 -24.30 17.79
C ALA A 72 9.46 -25.55 18.27
N GLY A 73 10.78 -25.47 18.40
CA GLY A 73 11.61 -26.65 18.70
C GLY A 73 12.96 -26.31 19.34
N THR A 74 14.05 -26.53 18.60
CA THR A 74 15.36 -25.95 18.92
C THR A 74 15.48 -24.55 18.33
N ILE A 75 16.53 -23.80 18.70
CA ILE A 75 16.85 -22.49 18.11
C ILE A 75 16.96 -22.58 16.57
N GLU A 76 17.70 -23.55 16.04
CA GLU A 76 17.99 -23.72 14.61
C GLU A 76 16.73 -24.13 13.86
N SER A 77 16.07 -25.21 14.31
CA SER A 77 14.84 -25.69 13.68
C SER A 77 13.70 -24.66 13.68
N THR A 78 13.73 -23.69 14.60
CA THR A 78 12.76 -22.58 14.66
C THR A 78 13.17 -21.39 13.77
N LEU A 79 14.45 -20.99 13.77
CA LEU A 79 14.91 -19.77 13.10
C LEU A 79 15.48 -19.98 11.68
N GLU A 80 15.91 -21.19 11.31
CA GLU A 80 16.35 -21.50 9.94
C GLU A 80 15.14 -21.75 9.01
N SER A 81 14.13 -22.43 9.53
CA SER A 81 12.96 -22.87 8.77
C SER A 81 11.91 -21.75 8.60
N PRO A 82 11.57 -21.33 7.36
CA PRO A 82 10.47 -20.40 7.12
C PRO A 82 9.13 -20.89 7.69
N TYR A 83 8.89 -22.20 7.66
CA TYR A 83 7.67 -22.82 8.18
C TYR A 83 7.51 -22.64 9.70
N PHE A 84 8.62 -22.63 10.46
CA PHE A 84 8.57 -22.41 11.91
C PHE A 84 8.76 -20.94 12.31
N ARG A 85 9.42 -20.11 11.48
CA ARG A 85 9.43 -18.64 11.64
C ARG A 85 8.04 -18.01 11.48
N GLN A 86 7.16 -18.58 10.65
CA GLN A 86 5.77 -18.11 10.47
C GLN A 86 5.69 -16.60 10.14
N CYS A 87 4.95 -15.79 10.91
CA CYS A 87 4.89 -14.34 10.73
C CYS A 87 6.23 -13.62 10.91
N GLY A 88 7.21 -14.25 11.56
CA GLY A 88 8.58 -13.75 11.68
C GLY A 88 9.31 -13.61 10.34
N ASN A 89 8.87 -14.29 9.27
CA ASN A 89 9.41 -14.03 7.93
C ASN A 89 9.05 -12.60 7.47
N GLU A 90 7.76 -12.26 7.51
CA GLU A 90 7.27 -10.99 6.98
C GLU A 90 7.64 -9.83 7.91
N LEU A 91 7.49 -10.02 9.24
CA LEU A 91 7.88 -9.04 10.26
C LEU A 91 9.38 -8.70 10.21
N GLY A 92 10.23 -9.61 9.72
CA GLY A 92 11.63 -9.31 9.44
C GLY A 92 11.81 -8.19 8.40
N GLY A 93 10.95 -8.16 7.37
CA GLY A 93 10.89 -7.07 6.39
C GLY A 93 10.46 -5.72 6.98
N HIS A 94 9.79 -5.73 8.14
CA HIS A 94 9.44 -4.56 8.94
C HIS A 94 10.46 -4.27 10.07
N GLY A 95 11.68 -4.82 9.97
CA GLY A 95 12.77 -4.55 10.92
C GLY A 95 12.64 -5.21 12.29
N TRP A 96 11.73 -6.18 12.46
CA TRP A 96 11.62 -6.95 13.70
C TRP A 96 12.80 -7.91 13.86
N VAL A 97 13.30 -8.04 15.08
CA VAL A 97 14.25 -9.10 15.45
C VAL A 97 13.49 -10.33 15.94
N CYS A 98 13.73 -11.48 15.31
CA CYS A 98 13.16 -12.76 15.73
C CYS A 98 14.07 -13.42 16.77
N VAL A 99 13.48 -13.89 17.87
CA VAL A 99 14.16 -14.46 19.03
C VAL A 99 13.65 -15.89 19.25
N SER A 100 14.54 -16.86 19.44
CA SER A 100 14.16 -18.23 19.83
C SER A 100 15.04 -18.76 20.95
N ILE A 101 14.49 -19.66 21.76
CA ILE A 101 15.21 -20.51 22.71
C ILE A 101 14.91 -21.98 22.42
N ASP A 102 15.74 -22.89 22.92
CA ASP A 102 15.36 -24.31 22.94
C ASP A 102 14.16 -24.53 23.87
N LEU A 103 13.11 -25.16 23.36
CA LEU A 103 11.95 -25.57 24.14
C LEU A 103 12.31 -26.76 25.05
N PRO A 104 11.58 -26.98 26.18
CA PRO A 104 11.81 -28.15 27.04
C PRO A 104 11.89 -29.46 26.25
N CYS A 105 12.83 -30.33 26.61
CA CYS A 105 13.06 -31.63 25.95
C CYS A 105 13.53 -31.53 24.48
N HIS A 106 14.13 -30.40 24.07
CA HIS A 106 14.82 -30.18 22.79
C HIS A 106 16.17 -29.51 23.03
N GLY A 107 17.18 -29.71 22.17
CA GLY A 107 18.47 -29.01 22.22
C GLY A 107 19.12 -29.02 23.62
N THR A 108 19.55 -27.86 24.09
CA THR A 108 20.11 -27.61 25.45
C THR A 108 19.15 -27.90 26.61
N GLN A 109 17.92 -28.35 26.35
CA GLN A 109 16.91 -28.68 27.37
C GLN A 109 16.57 -30.17 27.46
N THR A 110 17.29 -31.06 26.74
CA THR A 110 17.24 -32.50 27.01
C THR A 110 17.95 -32.84 28.31
N ARG A 111 17.42 -33.78 29.10
CA ARG A 111 18.03 -34.29 30.33
C ARG A 111 18.26 -35.81 30.22
N ASP A 112 19.27 -36.35 30.88
CA ASP A 112 19.57 -37.78 30.81
C ASP A 112 18.41 -38.65 31.30
N GLY A 113 18.10 -39.71 30.54
CA GLY A 113 16.96 -40.60 30.79
C GLY A 113 15.58 -40.01 30.45
N GLU A 114 15.52 -38.82 29.85
CA GLU A 114 14.28 -38.16 29.45
C GLU A 114 13.98 -38.36 27.95
N PRO A 115 12.73 -38.65 27.55
CA PRO A 115 12.34 -38.63 26.14
C PRO A 115 12.39 -37.21 25.54
N ALA A 116 12.63 -37.10 24.24
CA ALA A 116 12.57 -35.83 23.53
C ALA A 116 11.11 -35.36 23.29
N GLY A 117 10.94 -34.05 23.03
CA GLY A 117 9.68 -33.48 22.56
C GLY A 117 8.49 -33.63 23.53
N LEU A 118 7.29 -33.83 22.97
CA LEU A 118 6.04 -33.94 23.74
C LEU A 118 5.99 -35.17 24.66
N SER A 119 6.70 -36.25 24.32
CA SER A 119 6.91 -37.40 25.22
C SER A 119 7.73 -37.01 26.45
N GLY A 120 8.70 -36.10 26.29
CA GLY A 120 9.43 -35.49 27.40
C GLY A 120 8.55 -34.59 28.25
N TRP A 121 7.70 -33.76 27.62
CA TRP A 121 6.74 -32.91 28.34
C TRP A 121 5.77 -33.74 29.19
N SER A 122 5.28 -34.86 28.66
CA SER A 122 4.48 -35.85 29.40
C SER A 122 5.29 -36.47 30.54
N HIS A 123 6.57 -36.81 30.32
CA HIS A 123 7.47 -37.32 31.37
C HIS A 123 7.74 -36.29 32.48
N ARG A 124 7.82 -34.98 32.19
CA ARG A 124 7.90 -33.89 33.19
C ARG A 124 6.57 -33.76 33.94
N ALA A 125 5.44 -33.74 33.23
CA ALA A 125 4.11 -33.62 33.83
C ALA A 125 3.73 -34.83 34.73
N ALA A 126 4.20 -36.04 34.40
CA ALA A 126 4.06 -37.24 35.23
C ALA A 126 4.80 -37.14 36.58
N LYS A 127 5.73 -36.19 36.72
CA LYS A 127 6.48 -35.87 37.94
C LYS A 127 6.06 -34.51 38.54
N GLU A 128 4.93 -33.95 38.10
CA GLU A 128 4.41 -32.62 38.46
C GLU A 128 5.43 -31.46 38.27
N HIS A 129 6.37 -31.61 37.33
CA HIS A 129 7.40 -30.62 37.04
C HIS A 129 6.89 -29.58 36.03
N ASP A 130 6.66 -28.35 36.48
CA ASP A 130 6.14 -27.24 35.67
C ASP A 130 7.19 -26.68 34.70
N PHE A 131 7.29 -27.34 33.55
CA PHE A 131 8.13 -26.91 32.43
C PHE A 131 7.60 -25.64 31.72
N VAL A 132 6.37 -25.22 31.99
CA VAL A 132 5.81 -23.95 31.46
C VAL A 132 6.33 -22.78 32.27
N ALA A 133 6.34 -22.90 33.61
CA ALA A 133 7.01 -21.94 34.50
C ALA A 133 8.52 -21.87 34.24
N GLU A 134 9.19 -23.02 34.05
CA GLU A 134 10.60 -23.11 33.63
C GLU A 134 10.85 -22.33 32.31
N SER A 135 10.00 -22.54 31.30
CA SER A 135 10.10 -21.87 29.99
C SER A 135 9.87 -20.36 30.11
N ASN A 136 8.84 -19.94 30.84
CA ASN A 136 8.50 -18.54 31.02
C ASN A 136 9.59 -17.76 31.77
N ALA A 137 10.21 -18.35 32.80
CA ALA A 137 11.35 -17.76 33.49
C ALA A 137 12.57 -17.59 32.55
N ARG A 138 12.83 -18.58 31.68
CA ARG A 138 13.90 -18.49 30.67
C ARG A 138 13.62 -17.41 29.62
N LEU A 139 12.39 -17.31 29.11
CA LEU A 139 11.98 -16.30 28.14
C LEU A 139 12.07 -14.88 28.71
N THR A 140 11.62 -14.68 29.95
CA THR A 140 11.72 -13.42 30.69
C THR A 140 13.19 -12.99 30.85
N CYS A 141 14.07 -13.91 31.22
CA CYS A 141 15.50 -13.66 31.37
C CYS A 141 16.19 -13.28 30.04
N VAL A 142 15.82 -13.94 28.93
CA VAL A 142 16.28 -13.54 27.59
C VAL A 142 15.76 -12.16 27.20
N LEU A 143 14.48 -11.84 27.48
CA LEU A 143 13.93 -10.51 27.24
C LEU A 143 14.65 -9.43 28.06
N ASP A 144 14.92 -9.66 29.35
CA ASP A 144 15.71 -8.77 30.20
C ASP A 144 17.12 -8.54 29.64
N ARG A 145 17.76 -9.60 29.13
CA ARG A 145 19.07 -9.53 28.47
C ARG A 145 19.02 -8.68 27.19
N LEU A 146 17.98 -8.83 26.36
CA LEU A 146 17.83 -8.09 25.10
C LEU A 146 17.51 -6.61 25.31
N VAL A 147 16.65 -6.28 26.27
CA VAL A 147 16.35 -4.90 26.66
C VAL A 147 17.60 -4.24 27.26
N LYS A 148 18.32 -4.93 28.15
CA LYS A 148 19.57 -4.45 28.76
C LYS A 148 20.72 -4.25 27.76
N LEU A 149 20.69 -4.94 26.62
CA LEU A 149 21.63 -4.77 25.51
C LEU A 149 21.18 -3.71 24.49
N GLY A 150 19.99 -3.12 24.61
CA GLY A 150 19.44 -2.23 23.58
C GLY A 150 19.14 -2.93 22.26
N ILE A 151 18.88 -4.24 22.28
CA ILE A 151 18.51 -5.04 21.11
C ILE A 151 16.99 -5.05 20.93
N ALA A 152 16.24 -5.25 22.02
CA ALA A 152 14.77 -5.25 22.01
C ALA A 152 14.20 -4.00 22.71
N ASP A 153 13.15 -3.44 22.12
CA ASP A 153 12.33 -2.39 22.71
C ASP A 153 11.30 -3.02 23.69
N PRO A 154 11.34 -2.72 25.00
CA PRO A 154 10.47 -3.34 26.00
C PRO A 154 8.97 -3.07 25.78
N GLU A 155 8.61 -2.03 25.02
CA GLU A 155 7.22 -1.71 24.70
C GLU A 155 6.76 -2.31 23.37
N ARG A 156 7.66 -2.88 22.55
CA ARG A 156 7.32 -3.52 21.27
C ARG A 156 7.75 -4.99 21.22
N ILE A 157 7.21 -5.79 22.16
CA ILE A 157 7.43 -7.24 22.22
C ILE A 157 6.17 -8.00 21.81
N ALA A 158 6.31 -8.99 20.93
CA ALA A 158 5.28 -9.97 20.58
C ALA A 158 5.81 -11.40 20.73
N ALA A 159 4.92 -12.39 20.74
CA ALA A 159 5.28 -13.81 20.70
C ALA A 159 4.47 -14.58 19.65
N CYS A 160 5.05 -15.61 19.07
CA CYS A 160 4.32 -16.53 18.20
C CYS A 160 4.86 -17.95 18.25
N GLY A 161 4.07 -18.94 17.83
CA GLY A 161 4.59 -20.28 17.68
C GLY A 161 3.62 -21.28 17.07
N THR A 162 4.18 -22.40 16.60
CA THR A 162 3.43 -23.48 15.95
C THR A 162 3.19 -24.65 16.92
N SER A 163 1.96 -25.17 16.98
CA SER A 163 1.61 -26.33 17.82
C SER A 163 2.02 -26.12 19.29
N ARG A 164 2.89 -26.99 19.83
CA ARG A 164 3.51 -26.85 21.17
C ARG A 164 4.23 -25.51 21.40
N GLY A 165 4.72 -24.87 20.35
CA GLY A 165 5.33 -23.55 20.42
C GLY A 165 4.31 -22.44 20.63
N GLY A 166 3.14 -22.54 19.98
CA GLY A 166 2.03 -21.60 20.16
C GLY A 166 1.46 -21.63 21.59
N PHE A 167 1.43 -22.81 22.20
CA PHE A 167 1.14 -23.00 23.62
C PHE A 167 2.07 -22.19 24.51
N LEU A 168 3.39 -22.34 24.35
CA LEU A 168 4.36 -21.57 25.15
C LEU A 168 4.36 -20.06 24.81
N ALA A 169 4.09 -19.67 23.56
CA ALA A 169 4.01 -18.26 23.17
C ALA A 169 2.83 -17.54 23.86
N ILE A 170 1.67 -18.18 23.91
CA ILE A 170 0.50 -17.63 24.61
C ILE A 170 0.69 -17.71 26.14
N HIS A 171 1.35 -18.74 26.67
CA HIS A 171 1.76 -18.80 28.08
C HIS A 171 2.77 -17.71 28.48
N PHE A 172 3.64 -17.28 27.57
CA PHE A 172 4.58 -16.19 27.82
C PHE A 172 3.86 -14.83 27.84
N ALA A 173 2.92 -14.60 26.93
CA ALA A 173 2.04 -13.41 26.95
C ALA A 173 1.10 -13.35 28.17
N ALA A 174 0.76 -14.50 28.76
CA ALA A 174 0.04 -14.58 30.04
C ALA A 174 0.94 -14.30 31.27
N HIS A 175 2.26 -14.27 31.11
CA HIS A 175 3.24 -14.18 32.20
C HIS A 175 3.97 -12.85 32.23
N ASP A 176 4.58 -12.44 31.12
CA ASP A 176 5.29 -11.17 31.01
C ASP A 176 4.43 -10.11 30.33
N LYS A 177 4.10 -9.05 31.09
CA LYS A 177 3.24 -7.96 30.63
C LYS A 177 3.80 -7.17 29.44
N ARG A 178 5.11 -7.24 29.19
CA ARG A 178 5.79 -6.59 28.04
C ARG A 178 5.35 -7.19 26.70
N VAL A 179 5.05 -8.49 26.68
CA VAL A 179 4.60 -9.21 25.47
C VAL A 179 3.18 -8.76 25.12
N LYS A 180 3.07 -7.76 24.24
CA LYS A 180 1.83 -7.04 23.94
C LYS A 180 0.76 -7.94 23.30
N CYS A 181 1.17 -8.89 22.45
CA CYS A 181 0.26 -9.81 21.77
C CYS A 181 0.90 -11.19 21.52
N ALA A 182 0.07 -12.22 21.31
CA ALA A 182 0.52 -13.57 20.94
C ALA A 182 -0.23 -14.15 19.73
N ALA A 183 0.49 -14.84 18.83
CA ALA A 183 -0.06 -15.53 17.66
C ALA A 183 0.22 -17.05 17.68
N GLY A 184 -0.84 -17.86 17.76
CA GLY A 184 -0.77 -19.33 17.76
C GLY A 184 -1.15 -19.96 16.42
N PHE A 185 -0.23 -20.70 15.82
CA PHE A 185 -0.44 -21.45 14.57
C PHE A 185 -0.72 -22.92 14.85
N ALA A 186 -1.95 -23.37 14.61
CA ALA A 186 -2.49 -24.66 15.04
C ALA A 186 -2.08 -25.02 16.50
N PRO A 187 -2.28 -24.11 17.48
CA PRO A 187 -1.62 -24.22 18.78
C PRO A 187 -2.19 -25.37 19.62
N VAL A 188 -1.33 -26.01 20.42
CA VAL A 188 -1.82 -26.80 21.55
C VAL A 188 -2.51 -25.83 22.53
N THR A 189 -3.72 -26.15 22.99
CA THR A 189 -4.44 -25.33 24.00
C THR A 189 -4.59 -26.06 25.34
N ASP A 190 -4.69 -27.38 25.29
CA ASP A 190 -4.71 -28.29 26.44
C ASP A 190 -3.85 -29.52 26.12
N LEU A 191 -2.90 -29.83 27.00
CA LEU A 191 -2.01 -30.99 26.87
C LEU A 191 -2.77 -32.32 26.94
N ALA A 192 -3.94 -32.38 27.59
CA ALA A 192 -4.77 -33.59 27.64
C ALA A 192 -5.44 -33.93 26.29
N ALA A 193 -5.33 -33.08 25.27
CA ALA A 193 -5.67 -33.42 23.89
C ALA A 193 -4.65 -34.39 23.25
N LEU A 194 -3.42 -34.43 23.77
CA LEU A 194 -2.28 -35.05 23.10
C LEU A 194 -2.15 -36.55 23.46
N SER A 195 -1.84 -37.39 22.47
CA SER A 195 -1.73 -38.84 22.68
C SER A 195 -0.62 -39.22 23.66
N GLU A 196 0.47 -38.45 23.73
CA GLU A 196 1.57 -38.61 24.68
C GLU A 196 1.13 -38.43 26.14
N PHE A 197 0.05 -37.68 26.37
CA PHE A 197 -0.51 -37.37 27.69
C PHE A 197 -1.67 -38.31 28.09
N ARG A 198 -2.03 -39.30 27.26
CA ARG A 198 -3.12 -40.26 27.55
C ARG A 198 -2.95 -40.99 28.88
N ALA A 199 -1.71 -41.28 29.29
CA ALA A 199 -1.40 -41.90 30.58
C ALA A 199 -1.67 -40.97 31.79
N LEU A 200 -1.83 -39.67 31.56
CA LEU A 200 -2.06 -38.62 32.56
C LEU A 200 -3.49 -38.05 32.51
N ALA A 201 -4.43 -38.72 31.84
CA ALA A 201 -5.82 -38.25 31.67
C ALA A 201 -6.59 -37.99 32.98
N TYR A 202 -6.12 -38.55 34.11
CA TYR A 202 -6.67 -38.33 35.46
C TYR A 202 -5.76 -37.48 36.36
N SER A 203 -4.67 -36.91 35.83
CA SER A 203 -3.75 -36.07 36.60
C SER A 203 -4.38 -34.70 36.90
N PRO A 204 -4.42 -34.26 38.18
CA PRO A 204 -4.85 -32.91 38.52
C PRO A 204 -3.80 -31.84 38.19
N PHE A 205 -2.61 -32.24 37.70
CA PHE A 205 -1.54 -31.33 37.31
C PHE A 205 -1.73 -30.82 35.86
N VAL A 206 -2.01 -31.72 34.92
CA VAL A 206 -2.07 -31.39 33.48
C VAL A 206 -3.09 -30.27 33.15
N PRO A 207 -4.32 -30.24 33.71
CA PRO A 207 -5.26 -29.15 33.45
C PRO A 207 -4.80 -27.78 33.95
N LYS A 208 -3.94 -27.71 34.98
CA LYS A 208 -3.36 -26.46 35.50
C LYS A 208 -2.34 -25.83 34.55
N LEU A 209 -1.91 -26.58 33.53
CA LEU A 209 -1.06 -26.10 32.44
C LEU A 209 -1.88 -25.73 31.19
N SER A 210 -3.21 -25.86 31.17
CA SER A 210 -4.01 -25.46 30.01
C SER A 210 -4.00 -23.94 29.79
N LEU A 211 -4.15 -23.48 28.55
CA LEU A 211 -4.31 -22.05 28.25
C LEU A 211 -5.62 -21.47 28.82
N GLU A 212 -6.67 -22.29 28.96
CA GLU A 212 -7.91 -21.87 29.64
C GLU A 212 -7.66 -21.52 31.12
N SER A 213 -6.75 -22.24 31.78
CA SER A 213 -6.28 -21.92 33.14
C SER A 213 -5.34 -20.70 33.23
N ARG A 214 -5.18 -19.93 32.13
CA ARG A 214 -4.51 -18.63 32.08
C ARG A 214 -5.42 -17.50 31.54
N ALA A 215 -6.70 -17.79 31.29
CA ALA A 215 -7.60 -16.86 30.64
C ALA A 215 -7.79 -15.53 31.38
N GLU A 216 -7.72 -15.54 32.71
CA GLU A 216 -7.79 -14.31 33.53
C GLU A 216 -6.54 -13.43 33.44
N GLN A 217 -5.37 -13.99 33.11
CA GLN A 217 -4.15 -13.21 32.84
C GLN A 217 -4.07 -12.70 31.39
N LEU A 218 -4.82 -13.35 30.49
CA LEU A 218 -4.97 -12.99 29.08
C LEU A 218 -6.22 -12.11 28.83
N ALA A 219 -6.98 -11.76 29.86
CA ALA A 219 -8.13 -10.87 29.75
C ALA A 219 -7.71 -9.51 29.16
N GLY A 220 -8.38 -9.07 28.09
CA GLY A 220 -8.01 -7.85 27.35
C GLY A 220 -6.71 -7.92 26.55
N ARG A 221 -5.91 -9.00 26.64
CA ARG A 221 -4.65 -9.17 25.89
C ARG A 221 -4.98 -9.61 24.46
N PRO A 222 -4.40 -8.96 23.42
CA PRO A 222 -4.53 -9.45 22.06
C PRO A 222 -3.98 -10.88 21.88
N VAL A 223 -4.82 -11.80 21.44
CA VAL A 223 -4.45 -13.19 21.13
C VAL A 223 -5.06 -13.61 19.78
N TRP A 224 -4.20 -14.00 18.85
CA TRP A 224 -4.59 -14.47 17.52
C TRP A 224 -4.38 -15.99 17.42
N ILE A 225 -5.39 -16.70 16.95
CA ILE A 225 -5.36 -18.15 16.80
C ILE A 225 -5.77 -18.48 15.36
N VAL A 226 -4.98 -19.34 14.69
CA VAL A 226 -5.38 -19.99 13.43
C VAL A 226 -5.28 -21.49 13.56
N ILE A 227 -6.22 -22.21 12.96
CA ILE A 227 -6.24 -23.68 12.96
C ILE A 227 -6.95 -24.20 11.71
N GLY A 228 -6.60 -25.41 11.29
CA GLY A 228 -7.37 -26.15 10.29
C GLY A 228 -8.77 -26.48 10.82
N ASP A 229 -9.75 -26.60 9.94
CA ASP A 229 -11.10 -27.03 10.30
C ASP A 229 -11.14 -28.48 10.81
N GLN A 230 -10.27 -29.36 10.28
CA GLN A 230 -10.16 -30.79 10.63
C GLN A 230 -8.89 -31.13 11.46
N ASP A 231 -8.46 -30.29 12.39
CA ASP A 231 -7.30 -30.58 13.24
C ASP A 231 -7.65 -31.51 14.42
N GLU A 232 -7.50 -32.82 14.20
CA GLU A 232 -7.67 -33.85 15.25
C GLU A 232 -6.45 -33.96 16.20
N ARG A 233 -5.30 -33.33 15.91
CA ARG A 233 -4.07 -33.53 16.67
C ARG A 233 -4.01 -32.68 17.93
N VAL A 234 -4.57 -31.47 17.86
CA VAL A 234 -4.73 -30.55 19.01
C VAL A 234 -6.19 -30.18 19.26
N GLY A 235 -7.07 -30.34 18.26
CA GLY A 235 -8.52 -30.18 18.35
C GLY A 235 -8.99 -28.80 17.91
N THR A 236 -9.62 -28.70 16.73
CA THR A 236 -10.33 -27.48 16.27
C THR A 236 -11.28 -26.94 17.34
N ASP A 237 -12.10 -27.81 17.94
CA ASP A 237 -13.04 -27.45 19.01
C ASP A 237 -12.35 -26.91 20.27
N ARG A 238 -11.10 -27.33 20.54
CA ARG A 238 -10.32 -26.88 21.70
C ARG A 238 -9.65 -25.52 21.46
N ALA A 239 -9.41 -25.14 20.21
CA ALA A 239 -9.08 -23.77 19.84
C ALA A 239 -10.31 -22.85 19.93
N ILE A 240 -11.49 -23.33 19.49
CA ILE A 240 -12.77 -22.63 19.65
C ILE A 240 -13.13 -22.44 21.13
N ALA A 241 -12.97 -23.46 21.96
CA ALA A 241 -13.23 -23.40 23.40
C ALA A 241 -12.33 -22.36 24.09
N LEU A 242 -11.02 -22.39 23.84
CA LEU A 242 -10.07 -21.41 24.36
C LEU A 242 -10.48 -19.98 23.97
N ALA A 243 -10.70 -19.71 22.68
CA ALA A 243 -11.06 -18.37 22.23
C ALA A 243 -12.33 -17.84 22.93
N ARG A 244 -13.35 -18.70 23.12
CA ARG A 244 -14.56 -18.36 23.85
C ARG A 244 -14.30 -18.12 25.35
N ARG A 245 -13.41 -18.89 25.99
CA ARG A 245 -13.00 -18.69 27.40
C ARG A 245 -12.22 -17.38 27.59
N LEU A 246 -11.27 -17.06 26.70
CA LEU A 246 -10.53 -15.79 26.71
C LEU A 246 -11.47 -14.58 26.55
N ALA A 247 -12.42 -14.67 25.62
CA ALA A 247 -13.44 -13.65 25.42
C ALA A 247 -14.37 -13.48 26.63
N SER A 248 -14.70 -14.58 27.33
CA SER A 248 -15.47 -14.51 28.59
C SER A 248 -14.65 -13.91 29.74
N ALA A 249 -13.39 -14.31 29.91
CA ALA A 249 -12.50 -13.73 30.94
C ALA A 249 -12.32 -12.21 30.77
N SER A 250 -12.23 -11.73 29.52
CA SER A 250 -12.20 -10.30 29.21
C SER A 250 -13.50 -9.60 29.68
N ARG A 251 -14.68 -10.13 29.32
CA ARG A 251 -15.97 -9.61 29.79
C ARG A 251 -16.15 -9.67 31.31
N GLU A 252 -15.72 -10.75 31.95
CA GLU A 252 -15.74 -10.94 33.41
C GLU A 252 -14.95 -9.85 34.13
N GLN A 253 -13.85 -9.37 33.53
CA GLN A 253 -13.04 -8.26 34.03
C GLN A 253 -13.43 -6.88 33.48
N ARG A 254 -14.49 -6.78 32.65
CA ARG A 254 -14.94 -5.57 31.94
C ARG A 254 -13.90 -4.97 30.98
N LEU A 255 -13.11 -5.84 30.34
CA LEU A 255 -12.15 -5.51 29.30
C LEU A 255 -12.68 -5.97 27.93
N ASP A 256 -12.30 -5.26 26.87
CA ASP A 256 -12.63 -5.63 25.50
C ASP A 256 -11.93 -6.92 25.07
N SER A 257 -12.65 -7.76 24.32
CA SER A 257 -12.19 -9.09 23.92
C SER A 257 -11.35 -9.03 22.64
N GLN A 258 -10.04 -8.77 22.77
CA GLN A 258 -9.09 -8.68 21.66
C GLN A 258 -8.63 -10.04 21.10
N VAL A 259 -9.54 -11.01 21.03
CA VAL A 259 -9.25 -12.41 20.64
C VAL A 259 -9.74 -12.67 19.22
N GLU A 260 -8.82 -12.94 18.29
CA GLU A 260 -9.15 -13.35 16.92
C GLU A 260 -8.99 -14.87 16.75
N LEU A 261 -10.01 -15.53 16.19
CA LEU A 261 -9.97 -16.95 15.85
C LEU A 261 -10.26 -17.16 14.37
N ASN A 262 -9.31 -17.79 13.68
CA ASN A 262 -9.35 -18.10 12.26
C ASN A 262 -9.40 -19.63 12.08
N VAL A 263 -10.60 -20.19 11.94
CA VAL A 263 -10.77 -21.59 11.50
C VAL A 263 -10.84 -21.59 9.98
N LEU A 264 -9.90 -22.28 9.32
CA LEU A 264 -9.72 -22.24 7.87
C LEU A 264 -9.69 -23.66 7.28
N PRO A 265 -10.25 -23.89 6.07
CA PRO A 265 -10.17 -25.20 5.40
C PRO A 265 -8.73 -25.68 5.21
N GLU A 266 -8.36 -26.82 5.80
CA GLU A 266 -7.02 -27.40 5.68
C GLU A 266 -7.08 -28.94 5.60
N PRO A 267 -7.11 -29.52 4.38
CA PRO A 267 -7.34 -30.96 4.18
C PRO A 267 -6.17 -31.85 4.64
N ARG A 268 -5.04 -31.27 5.08
CA ARG A 268 -3.88 -32.01 5.61
C ARG A 268 -3.92 -32.22 7.13
N GLY A 269 -4.99 -31.78 7.80
CA GLY A 269 -5.13 -31.89 9.26
C GLY A 269 -4.18 -30.94 9.98
N HIS A 270 -3.33 -31.47 10.87
CA HIS A 270 -2.43 -30.67 11.74
C HIS A 270 -1.26 -30.03 10.98
N THR A 271 -1.57 -28.99 10.21
CA THR A 271 -0.63 -28.12 9.51
C THR A 271 -1.10 -26.66 9.63
N THR A 272 -0.22 -25.70 9.35
CA THR A 272 -0.63 -24.29 9.33
C THR A 272 -1.37 -23.99 8.02
N PRO A 273 -2.62 -23.45 8.06
CA PRO A 273 -3.37 -23.11 6.85
C PRO A 273 -2.65 -22.07 5.98
N ARG A 274 -2.82 -22.16 4.65
CA ARG A 274 -2.09 -21.31 3.69
C ARG A 274 -2.38 -19.80 3.89
N GLY A 275 -1.32 -19.00 3.88
CA GLY A 275 -1.41 -17.54 4.05
C GLY A 275 -1.75 -17.10 5.48
N SER A 276 -1.47 -17.95 6.48
CA SER A 276 -1.58 -17.57 7.90
C SER A 276 -0.46 -16.61 8.34
N SER A 277 0.77 -16.82 7.83
CA SER A 277 1.97 -16.07 8.23
C SER A 277 1.80 -14.56 8.01
N GLN A 278 1.36 -14.16 6.81
CA GLN A 278 1.04 -12.76 6.48
C GLN A 278 -0.04 -12.21 7.40
N ARG A 279 -1.21 -12.86 7.50
CA ARG A 279 -2.34 -12.39 8.32
C ARG A 279 -1.96 -12.17 9.79
N ALA A 280 -1.10 -13.02 10.33
CA ALA A 280 -0.56 -12.87 11.68
C ALA A 280 0.48 -11.73 11.79
N ALA A 281 1.30 -11.50 10.76
CA ALA A 281 2.20 -10.33 10.71
C ALA A 281 1.40 -9.03 10.64
N ASP A 282 0.46 -8.92 9.70
CA ASP A 282 -0.47 -7.79 9.55
C ASP A 282 -1.20 -7.49 10.87
N TRP A 283 -1.61 -8.55 11.58
CA TRP A 283 -2.28 -8.44 12.88
C TRP A 283 -1.33 -7.95 13.97
N ILE A 284 -0.12 -8.52 14.10
CA ILE A 284 0.88 -8.08 15.09
C ILE A 284 1.24 -6.60 14.88
N LEU A 285 1.39 -6.13 13.64
CA LEU A 285 1.64 -4.72 13.33
C LEU A 285 0.50 -3.77 13.78
N ARG A 286 -0.75 -4.26 13.83
CA ARG A 286 -1.88 -3.50 14.41
C ARG A 286 -1.87 -3.50 15.94
N GLN A 287 -1.43 -4.59 16.58
CA GLN A 287 -1.34 -4.69 18.04
C GLN A 287 -0.12 -3.98 18.64
N VAL A 288 0.96 -3.86 17.85
CA VAL A 288 2.27 -3.36 18.28
C VAL A 288 2.76 -2.31 17.27
N PRO A 289 2.14 -1.12 17.24
CA PRO A 289 2.55 -0.05 16.34
C PRO A 289 3.95 0.47 16.71
N ASP A 290 4.67 0.98 15.71
CA ASP A 290 5.97 1.61 15.92
C ASP A 290 5.90 2.89 16.77
N ALA A 291 7.04 3.25 17.36
CA ALA A 291 7.22 4.44 18.20
C ALA A 291 6.87 5.79 17.54
N LEU A 292 6.51 5.80 16.25
CA LEU A 292 5.97 6.95 15.51
C LEU A 292 4.44 7.09 15.61
N GLY A 293 3.71 6.12 16.20
CA GLY A 293 2.26 6.21 16.44
C GLY A 293 1.36 6.24 15.19
N LYS A 294 1.92 6.00 13.99
CA LYS A 294 1.28 6.34 12.70
C LYS A 294 0.01 5.54 12.36
N SER A 295 -0.19 4.34 12.92
CA SER A 295 -1.31 3.46 12.53
C SER A 295 -2.67 3.94 13.06
N SER A 296 -2.80 4.12 14.39
CA SER A 296 -4.10 4.41 15.01
C SER A 296 -4.66 5.79 14.66
N TYR A 297 -3.80 6.82 14.57
CA TYR A 297 -4.24 8.19 14.29
C TYR A 297 -4.72 8.37 12.84
N VAL A 298 -4.04 7.76 11.86
CA VAL A 298 -4.42 7.87 10.45
C VAL A 298 -5.63 6.98 10.13
N ALA A 299 -5.71 5.78 10.70
CA ALA A 299 -6.87 4.90 10.54
C ALA A 299 -8.14 5.52 11.15
N LYS A 300 -8.07 6.04 12.39
CA LYS A 300 -9.24 6.64 13.04
C LYS A 300 -9.70 7.94 12.36
N ALA A 301 -8.76 8.80 11.93
CA ALA A 301 -9.10 9.99 11.14
C ALA A 301 -9.76 9.66 9.79
N ALA A 302 -9.40 8.54 9.16
CA ALA A 302 -10.02 8.08 7.91
C ALA A 302 -11.44 7.49 8.09
N GLU A 303 -11.82 7.05 9.29
CA GLU A 303 -13.22 6.68 9.60
C GLU A 303 -14.11 7.89 9.90
N ASP A 304 -13.52 9.02 10.31
CA ASP A 304 -14.24 10.23 10.71
C ASP A 304 -14.49 11.24 9.58
N ASP A 305 -13.72 11.17 8.49
CA ASP A 305 -13.95 11.97 7.26
C ASP A 305 -14.72 11.16 6.20
N LEU A 306 -16.02 11.44 6.06
CA LEU A 306 -16.96 10.70 5.20
C LEU A 306 -17.11 11.38 3.83
N LEU A 307 -16.25 11.03 2.86
CA LEU A 307 -16.29 11.59 1.51
C LEU A 307 -17.43 11.00 0.65
N PHE A 308 -18.12 11.82 -0.15
CA PHE A 308 -19.20 11.38 -1.05
C PHE A 308 -18.79 11.19 -2.53
N VAL A 309 -17.49 11.12 -2.81
CA VAL A 309 -16.95 10.78 -4.14
C VAL A 309 -17.35 9.37 -4.60
N ASP A 310 -17.60 8.46 -3.66
CA ASP A 310 -18.16 7.13 -3.89
C ASP A 310 -19.38 6.86 -2.99
N ASP A 311 -19.91 5.64 -3.04
CA ASP A 311 -21.03 5.19 -2.20
C ASP A 311 -20.55 4.36 -0.98
N HIS A 312 -19.28 4.45 -0.57
CA HIS A 312 -18.72 3.62 0.51
C HIS A 312 -19.42 3.85 1.85
N HIS A 313 -19.70 5.09 2.23
CA HIS A 313 -20.42 5.42 3.47
C HIS A 313 -21.95 5.46 3.29
N VAL A 314 -22.44 5.38 2.05
CA VAL A 314 -23.86 5.49 1.69
C VAL A 314 -24.55 4.12 1.86
N LEU A 315 -25.72 4.11 2.52
CA LEU A 315 -26.60 2.93 2.58
C LEU A 315 -27.57 2.94 1.40
N TYR A 316 -28.20 4.09 1.13
CA TYR A 316 -28.96 4.36 -0.09
C TYR A 316 -29.15 5.87 -0.31
N ARG A 317 -29.46 6.26 -1.54
CA ARG A 317 -29.83 7.63 -1.90
C ARG A 317 -31.00 7.65 -2.89
N SER A 318 -31.81 8.70 -2.85
CA SER A 318 -33.03 8.84 -3.67
C SER A 318 -33.21 10.28 -4.12
N GLY A 319 -33.58 10.49 -5.38
CA GLY A 319 -33.72 11.82 -5.97
C GLY A 319 -32.40 12.59 -6.09
N THR A 320 -31.24 11.90 -6.08
CA THR A 320 -29.90 12.51 -6.17
C THR A 320 -29.07 11.96 -7.31
N GLN A 321 -28.15 12.78 -7.79
CA GLN A 321 -27.07 12.46 -8.73
C GLN A 321 -25.72 12.77 -8.09
N ARG A 322 -24.65 12.09 -8.54
CA ARG A 322 -23.26 12.44 -8.20
C ARG A 322 -22.67 13.22 -9.38
N VAL A 323 -21.91 14.28 -9.10
CA VAL A 323 -21.34 15.18 -10.10
C VAL A 323 -19.87 15.44 -9.79
N LEU A 324 -19.00 15.34 -10.79
CA LEU A 324 -17.59 15.75 -10.68
C LEU A 324 -17.51 17.28 -10.59
N HIS A 325 -16.61 17.79 -9.76
CA HIS A 325 -16.26 19.21 -9.73
C HIS A 325 -14.81 19.35 -10.24
N PRO A 326 -14.60 19.81 -11.50
CA PRO A 326 -13.25 19.97 -12.06
C PRO A 326 -12.41 20.98 -11.27
N ALA A 327 -11.09 20.76 -11.26
CA ALA A 327 -10.15 21.67 -10.64
C ALA A 327 -10.10 23.01 -11.39
N THR A 328 -10.10 24.12 -10.65
CA THR A 328 -10.00 25.47 -11.21
C THR A 328 -8.55 25.77 -11.57
N LEU A 329 -8.27 26.12 -12.83
CA LEU A 329 -6.92 26.47 -13.26
C LEU A 329 -6.54 27.87 -12.73
N HIS A 330 -5.32 28.03 -12.21
CA HIS A 330 -4.84 29.32 -11.71
C HIS A 330 -4.69 30.33 -12.87
N PRO A 331 -5.11 31.60 -12.71
CA PRO A 331 -5.13 32.58 -13.80
C PRO A 331 -3.74 32.92 -14.36
N ASP A 332 -2.71 32.97 -13.51
CA ASP A 332 -1.34 33.35 -13.92
C ASP A 332 -0.53 32.23 -14.61
N ASN A 333 -1.16 31.07 -14.87
CA ASN A 333 -0.50 29.91 -15.45
C ASN A 333 0.14 30.21 -16.83
N PRO A 334 1.27 29.54 -17.16
CA PRO A 334 2.08 28.73 -16.27
C PRO A 334 2.89 29.58 -15.28
N LEU A 335 3.03 29.09 -14.06
CA LEU A 335 3.79 29.71 -12.97
C LEU A 335 5.31 29.57 -13.19
N ILE A 336 5.74 28.47 -13.82
CA ILE A 336 7.13 28.26 -14.27
C ILE A 336 7.13 28.19 -15.79
N ARG A 337 7.95 29.03 -16.43
CA ARG A 337 8.05 29.21 -17.90
C ARG A 337 9.41 28.76 -18.41
N GLU A 338 9.52 28.52 -19.72
CA GLU A 338 10.81 28.39 -20.42
C GLU A 338 11.50 29.76 -20.49
N ASP A 339 12.41 30.05 -19.57
CA ASP A 339 13.23 31.28 -19.57
C ASP A 339 14.74 31.02 -19.40
N GLN A 340 15.14 29.77 -19.09
CA GLN A 340 16.54 29.36 -18.96
C GLN A 340 17.09 28.60 -20.20
N PRO A 341 18.42 28.61 -20.42
CA PRO A 341 19.07 27.91 -21.53
C PRO A 341 18.70 26.42 -21.67
N TRP A 342 18.55 25.72 -20.54
CA TRP A 342 18.23 24.29 -20.46
C TRP A 342 16.73 23.98 -20.53
N GLU A 343 15.87 24.99 -20.53
CA GLU A 343 14.42 24.80 -20.48
C GLU A 343 13.79 24.70 -21.87
N MET A 344 13.19 23.55 -22.12
CA MET A 344 12.39 23.21 -23.29
C MET A 344 11.52 22.03 -22.90
N ALA A 345 10.21 22.05 -23.22
CA ALA A 345 9.29 21.00 -22.82
C ALA A 345 9.42 20.62 -21.32
N ILE A 346 9.05 21.58 -20.47
CA ILE A 346 8.87 21.44 -19.02
C ILE A 346 7.65 20.55 -18.73
N GLY A 347 7.90 19.38 -18.16
CA GLY A 347 6.93 18.28 -18.05
C GLY A 347 6.68 17.87 -16.60
N TRP A 348 6.87 16.58 -16.31
CA TRP A 348 6.73 16.01 -14.96
C TRP A 348 7.29 16.92 -13.87
N THR A 349 6.48 17.15 -12.86
CA THR A 349 6.77 18.02 -11.73
C THR A 349 6.54 17.25 -10.44
N SER A 350 7.18 17.65 -9.35
CA SER A 350 6.83 17.24 -8.00
C SER A 350 7.03 18.40 -7.05
N VAL A 351 6.13 18.55 -6.11
CA VAL A 351 6.16 19.64 -5.13
C VAL A 351 6.15 19.07 -3.71
N VAL A 352 6.86 19.75 -2.82
CA VAL A 352 6.82 19.54 -1.37
C VAL A 352 6.55 20.90 -0.73
N HIS A 353 5.51 20.98 0.09
CA HIS A 353 5.32 22.08 1.04
C HIS A 353 5.96 21.64 2.37
N ARG A 354 7.04 22.31 2.77
CA ARG A 354 7.89 21.94 3.92
C ARG A 354 7.21 22.34 5.24
N PRO A 355 6.78 21.39 6.11
CA PRO A 355 6.02 21.71 7.32
C PRO A 355 6.83 22.43 8.41
N ASP A 356 8.16 22.43 8.31
CA ASP A 356 9.09 23.07 9.24
C ASP A 356 9.52 24.48 8.83
N THR A 357 9.27 24.89 7.58
CA THR A 357 9.65 26.22 7.05
C THR A 357 8.51 26.96 6.34
N GLY A 358 7.40 26.29 6.01
CA GLY A 358 6.31 26.84 5.19
C GLY A 358 6.64 27.00 3.71
N ARG A 359 7.85 26.63 3.27
CA ARG A 359 8.31 26.87 1.90
C ARG A 359 7.90 25.76 0.94
N TYR A 360 7.55 26.14 -0.27
CA TYR A 360 7.32 25.25 -1.39
C TYR A 360 8.63 25.03 -2.15
N GLN A 361 8.97 23.76 -2.35
CA GLN A 361 10.05 23.34 -3.24
C GLN A 361 9.46 22.49 -4.36
N LEU A 362 9.83 22.79 -5.60
CA LEU A 362 9.24 22.21 -6.80
C LEU A 362 10.32 21.74 -7.76
N TRP A 363 10.42 20.43 -7.95
CA TRP A 363 11.31 19.77 -8.89
C TRP A 363 10.59 19.55 -10.21
N TYR A 364 11.15 20.06 -11.32
CA TYR A 364 10.54 19.92 -12.64
C TYR A 364 11.51 19.36 -13.67
N GLN A 365 11.00 18.50 -14.54
CA GLN A 365 11.69 17.99 -15.70
C GLN A 365 11.86 19.12 -16.73
N ALA A 366 13.05 19.27 -17.30
CA ALA A 366 13.28 20.09 -18.49
C ALA A 366 14.04 19.28 -19.57
N TYR A 367 13.43 19.12 -20.74
CA TYR A 367 13.98 18.35 -21.87
C TYR A 367 14.84 19.24 -22.78
N ALA A 368 16.08 19.53 -22.37
CA ALA A 368 16.99 20.37 -23.15
C ALA A 368 17.30 19.82 -24.57
N GLY A 369 17.03 18.55 -24.87
CA GLY A 369 17.20 17.98 -26.20
C GLY A 369 18.68 17.92 -26.60
N ASP A 370 19.03 18.50 -27.75
CA ASP A 370 20.41 18.68 -28.23
C ASP A 370 20.98 20.09 -27.96
N ARG A 371 20.32 20.90 -27.11
CA ARG A 371 20.84 22.22 -26.72
C ARG A 371 22.23 22.11 -26.08
N ASP A 372 22.44 21.11 -25.22
CA ASP A 372 23.76 20.66 -24.78
C ASP A 372 24.11 19.35 -25.51
N GLN A 373 25.39 19.18 -25.85
CA GLN A 373 25.86 18.00 -26.58
C GLN A 373 26.10 16.79 -25.65
N ARG A 374 26.11 17.00 -24.34
CA ARG A 374 26.23 15.94 -23.33
C ARG A 374 24.89 15.22 -23.17
N LYS A 375 24.84 13.94 -23.55
CA LYS A 375 23.64 13.09 -23.46
C LYS A 375 22.99 13.06 -22.07
N SER A 376 23.77 13.18 -20.99
CA SER A 376 23.27 13.32 -19.60
C SER A 376 22.44 14.59 -19.35
N HIS A 377 22.64 15.64 -20.15
CA HIS A 377 21.97 16.93 -20.01
C HIS A 377 20.75 17.05 -20.94
N LYS A 378 20.43 16.00 -21.72
CA LYS A 378 19.29 15.96 -22.65
C LYS A 378 17.93 16.11 -21.96
N CYS A 379 17.82 15.64 -20.72
CA CYS A 379 16.69 15.89 -19.84
C CYS A 379 17.15 15.98 -18.39
N VAL A 380 16.93 17.12 -17.75
CA VAL A 380 17.44 17.45 -16.42
C VAL A 380 16.30 17.65 -15.42
N VAL A 381 16.58 17.54 -14.13
CA VAL A 381 15.67 17.99 -13.06
C VAL A 381 16.15 19.35 -12.59
N CYS A 382 15.27 20.33 -12.60
CA CYS A 382 15.48 21.69 -12.12
C CYS A 382 14.70 21.91 -10.81
N LEU A 383 15.19 22.79 -9.94
CA LEU A 383 14.49 23.20 -8.71
C LEU A 383 13.97 24.64 -8.84
N ALA A 384 12.73 24.86 -8.41
CA ALA A 384 12.19 26.18 -8.11
C ALA A 384 11.69 26.22 -6.65
N GLU A 385 11.73 27.40 -6.03
CA GLU A 385 11.27 27.62 -4.66
C GLU A 385 10.31 28.80 -4.58
N SER A 386 9.34 28.72 -3.66
CA SER A 386 8.29 29.71 -3.44
C SER A 386 7.87 29.73 -1.97
N ASP A 387 7.47 30.89 -1.45
CA ASP A 387 6.99 31.03 -0.08
C ASP A 387 5.43 31.12 0.00
N ASP A 388 4.75 31.21 -1.15
CA ASP A 388 3.27 31.29 -1.27
C ASP A 388 2.65 30.14 -2.11
N GLY A 389 3.48 29.35 -2.80
CA GLY A 389 3.09 28.28 -3.72
C GLY A 389 2.54 28.78 -5.07
N VAL A 390 2.77 30.05 -5.42
CA VAL A 390 2.31 30.67 -6.68
C VAL A 390 3.46 31.42 -7.36
N SER A 391 4.16 32.24 -6.58
CA SER A 391 5.31 33.05 -6.99
C SER A 391 6.60 32.22 -6.89
N PHE A 392 7.00 31.56 -7.96
CA PHE A 392 8.21 30.72 -7.99
C PHE A 392 9.47 31.47 -8.42
N THR A 393 10.58 31.17 -7.75
CA THR A 393 11.94 31.63 -8.04
C THR A 393 12.81 30.45 -8.45
N LYS A 394 13.80 30.68 -9.32
CA LYS A 394 14.75 29.66 -9.80
C LYS A 394 16.13 29.90 -9.18
N PRO A 395 16.44 29.35 -7.99
CA PRO A 395 17.74 29.55 -7.34
C PRO A 395 18.86 28.89 -8.14
N PHE A 396 20.00 29.59 -8.32
CA PHE A 396 21.15 29.05 -9.05
C PHE A 396 22.23 28.50 -8.11
N PHE A 397 22.63 27.26 -8.37
CA PHE A 397 23.62 26.50 -7.63
C PHE A 397 24.88 26.24 -8.46
N ASP A 398 25.95 25.78 -7.79
CA ASP A 398 27.26 25.42 -8.37
C ASP A 398 27.40 23.88 -8.39
N VAL A 399 26.37 23.19 -8.91
CA VAL A 399 26.20 21.72 -8.84
C VAL A 399 26.28 21.06 -10.22
N HIS A 400 25.60 21.64 -11.21
CA HIS A 400 25.63 21.20 -12.61
C HIS A 400 25.75 22.40 -13.55
N ASP A 401 26.70 22.36 -14.48
CA ASP A 401 26.86 23.38 -15.53
C ASP A 401 26.02 23.05 -16.76
N PHE A 402 25.68 24.05 -17.58
CA PHE A 402 25.00 23.85 -18.86
C PHE A 402 25.72 24.57 -19.99
N ARG A 403 25.83 23.94 -21.17
CA ARG A 403 26.57 24.47 -22.32
C ARG A 403 25.70 24.42 -23.57
N THR A 404 25.57 25.55 -24.27
CA THR A 404 24.85 25.57 -25.54
C THR A 404 25.42 26.57 -26.52
N GLU A 405 25.39 26.24 -27.81
CA GLU A 405 25.65 27.18 -28.90
C GLU A 405 24.35 27.80 -29.44
N ARG A 406 23.18 27.43 -28.90
CA ARG A 406 21.89 27.95 -29.37
C ARG A 406 21.63 29.35 -28.81
N LYS A 407 21.48 30.31 -29.72
CA LYS A 407 21.05 31.68 -29.40
C LYS A 407 19.58 31.71 -28.95
N PRO A 408 19.18 32.64 -28.05
CA PRO A 408 19.99 33.73 -27.49
C PRO A 408 20.99 33.28 -26.42
N PHE A 409 20.83 32.10 -25.85
CA PHE A 409 21.53 31.60 -24.66
C PHE A 409 22.96 31.05 -24.89
N ALA A 410 23.61 31.39 -26.00
CA ALA A 410 24.87 30.76 -26.40
C ALA A 410 26.01 31.07 -25.40
N GLY A 411 26.64 30.03 -24.86
CA GLY A 411 27.72 30.10 -23.88
C GLY A 411 27.78 28.92 -22.90
N HIS A 412 28.60 29.08 -21.87
CA HIS A 412 28.75 28.16 -20.74
C HIS A 412 28.15 28.81 -19.48
N HIS A 413 27.10 28.18 -18.96
CA HIS A 413 26.36 28.60 -17.77
C HIS A 413 26.85 27.76 -16.60
N SER A 414 27.85 28.25 -15.87
CA SER A 414 28.48 27.51 -14.77
C SER A 414 27.65 27.47 -13.49
N LYS A 415 26.54 28.21 -13.43
CA LYS A 415 25.54 28.14 -12.36
C LYS A 415 24.16 28.02 -12.96
N THR A 416 23.38 27.08 -12.45
CA THR A 416 22.07 26.71 -12.99
C THR A 416 21.15 26.31 -11.83
N ASN A 417 19.85 26.16 -12.06
CA ASN A 417 18.95 25.54 -11.08
C ASN A 417 18.82 24.01 -11.27
N ILE A 418 19.74 23.39 -12.01
CA ILE A 418 19.75 21.94 -12.26
C ILE A 418 20.29 21.21 -11.03
N VAL A 419 19.53 20.22 -10.56
CA VAL A 419 19.84 19.41 -9.37
C VAL A 419 20.02 17.92 -9.68
N LEU A 420 19.66 17.46 -10.89
CA LEU A 420 19.97 16.10 -11.35
C LEU A 420 20.09 16.01 -12.88
N THR A 421 21.14 15.33 -13.36
CA THR A 421 21.35 14.97 -14.78
C THR A 421 21.19 13.46 -15.00
N GLY A 422 20.83 13.02 -16.20
CA GLY A 422 20.74 11.58 -16.54
C GLY A 422 22.09 10.88 -16.67
N ASP A 423 22.11 9.54 -16.75
CA ASP A 423 23.33 8.72 -16.78
C ASP A 423 23.97 8.54 -18.18
N ALA A 424 23.60 9.40 -19.13
CA ALA A 424 24.15 9.47 -20.50
C ALA A 424 23.98 8.21 -21.38
N GLY A 425 23.15 7.25 -20.97
CA GLY A 425 22.82 6.04 -21.72
C GLY A 425 21.95 6.28 -22.97
N TYR A 426 21.35 5.23 -23.51
CA TYR A 426 20.52 5.25 -24.73
C TYR A 426 19.28 6.17 -24.61
N GLY A 427 18.59 6.12 -23.47
CA GLY A 427 17.38 6.92 -23.21
C GLY A 427 17.65 8.39 -22.94
N ASP A 428 16.57 9.14 -22.73
CA ASP A 428 16.66 10.59 -22.50
C ASP A 428 16.41 11.01 -21.04
N ARG A 429 16.10 10.07 -20.12
CA ARG A 429 15.60 10.28 -18.74
C ARG A 429 14.20 10.93 -18.65
N TYR A 430 13.31 10.32 -17.85
CA TYR A 430 11.92 10.75 -17.69
C TYR A 430 11.44 10.72 -16.23
N ALA A 431 10.44 11.54 -15.91
CA ALA A 431 9.86 11.73 -14.58
C ALA A 431 10.85 12.23 -13.49
N ASN A 432 10.31 12.64 -12.34
CA ASN A 432 11.04 13.00 -11.12
C ASN A 432 10.09 13.04 -9.92
N SER A 433 9.50 11.90 -9.57
CA SER A 433 8.56 11.82 -8.46
C SER A 433 9.32 11.91 -7.13
N VAL A 434 9.24 13.08 -6.47
CA VAL A 434 9.96 13.39 -5.22
C VAL A 434 9.05 13.25 -4.00
N LEU A 435 9.49 12.46 -3.03
CA LEU A 435 8.95 12.43 -1.67
C LEU A 435 9.89 13.15 -0.70
N TYR A 436 9.32 13.72 0.36
CA TYR A 436 10.05 14.26 1.50
C TYR A 436 9.52 13.67 2.81
N GLU A 437 10.44 13.17 3.64
CA GLU A 437 10.15 12.49 4.89
C GLU A 437 11.01 13.07 6.02
N PRO A 438 10.48 14.03 6.82
CA PRO A 438 11.25 14.74 7.84
C PRO A 438 11.84 13.82 8.93
N HIS A 439 11.20 12.66 9.15
CA HIS A 439 11.53 11.69 10.19
C HIS A 439 12.29 10.45 9.69
N GLU A 440 12.79 10.47 8.44
CA GLU A 440 13.75 9.47 7.97
C GLU A 440 15.01 9.50 8.87
N PRO A 441 15.41 8.36 9.49
CA PRO A 441 16.59 8.31 10.35
C PRO A 441 17.93 8.55 9.62
N ASP A 442 18.03 8.15 8.35
CA ASP A 442 19.17 8.50 7.50
C ASP A 442 18.97 9.91 6.91
N GLU A 443 19.61 10.92 7.49
CA GLU A 443 19.45 12.31 7.05
C GLU A 443 19.73 12.51 5.56
N SER A 444 20.55 11.67 4.93
CA SER A 444 20.86 11.73 3.49
C SER A 444 19.71 11.26 2.58
N ARG A 445 18.69 10.59 3.15
CA ARG A 445 17.53 10.00 2.46
C ARG A 445 16.21 10.71 2.80
N ARG A 446 16.27 11.87 3.47
CA ARG A 446 15.10 12.71 3.79
C ARG A 446 14.29 13.09 2.56
N TYR A 447 14.96 13.33 1.43
CA TYR A 447 14.31 13.38 0.12
C TYR A 447 14.62 12.10 -0.65
N LYS A 448 13.59 11.58 -1.32
CA LYS A 448 13.67 10.38 -2.16
C LYS A 448 13.06 10.69 -3.52
N MET A 449 13.82 10.52 -4.61
CA MET A 449 13.31 10.70 -5.97
C MET A 449 13.26 9.36 -6.69
N LEU A 450 12.09 9.00 -7.23
CA LEU A 450 11.94 7.93 -8.20
C LEU A 450 11.80 8.53 -9.61
N TYR A 451 12.57 8.02 -10.56
CA TYR A 451 12.57 8.46 -11.96
C TYR A 451 12.88 7.30 -12.90
N THR A 452 12.68 7.47 -14.21
CA THR A 452 13.14 6.51 -15.23
C THR A 452 14.44 7.01 -15.86
N ASP A 453 15.45 6.16 -15.93
CA ASP A 453 16.66 6.37 -16.73
C ASP A 453 17.21 5.03 -17.25
N PHE A 454 18.40 5.06 -17.86
CA PHE A 454 19.12 3.92 -18.43
C PHE A 454 20.52 3.85 -17.80
N SER A 455 20.77 2.80 -17.01
CA SER A 455 22.10 2.50 -16.45
C SER A 455 22.64 1.18 -17.02
N LYS A 456 23.88 0.83 -16.66
CA LYS A 456 24.49 -0.46 -16.99
C LYS A 456 24.53 -1.37 -15.78
N ASP A 457 24.41 -2.68 -16.00
CA ASP A 457 24.78 -3.69 -15.01
C ASP A 457 26.27 -4.06 -15.09
N ASP A 458 26.70 -4.99 -14.24
CA ASP A 458 28.10 -5.39 -14.09
C ASP A 458 28.69 -6.05 -15.36
N ASP A 459 27.85 -6.67 -16.19
CA ASP A 459 28.21 -7.16 -17.53
C ASP A 459 28.36 -6.03 -18.57
N GLY A 460 28.07 -4.79 -18.18
CA GLY A 460 28.05 -3.62 -19.05
C GLY A 460 26.83 -3.54 -19.97
N ARG A 461 25.84 -4.45 -19.82
CA ARG A 461 24.58 -4.40 -20.57
C ARG A 461 23.76 -3.23 -20.04
N GLU A 462 23.15 -2.48 -20.95
CA GLU A 462 22.39 -1.28 -20.63
C GLU A 462 20.91 -1.62 -20.45
N TRP A 463 20.28 -1.11 -19.39
CA TRP A 463 18.90 -1.43 -19.02
C TRP A 463 18.11 -0.16 -18.65
N PRO A 464 16.93 0.06 -19.27
CA PRO A 464 15.98 1.05 -18.78
C PRO A 464 15.30 0.54 -17.52
N GLY A 465 14.95 1.44 -16.63
CA GLY A 465 14.12 1.09 -15.48
C GLY A 465 13.92 2.22 -14.48
N PHE A 466 13.20 1.91 -13.41
CA PHE A 466 13.10 2.80 -12.26
C PHE A 466 14.50 2.98 -11.63
N HIS A 467 14.83 4.22 -11.32
CA HIS A 467 16.06 4.66 -10.68
C HIS A 467 15.69 5.46 -9.42
N ALA A 468 16.46 5.29 -8.34
CA ALA A 468 16.37 6.14 -7.17
C ALA A 468 17.55 7.11 -7.08
N ALA A 469 17.27 8.29 -6.52
CA ALA A 469 18.26 9.18 -5.93
C ALA A 469 17.78 9.66 -4.55
N PHE A 470 18.73 9.99 -3.69
CA PHE A 470 18.51 10.45 -2.31
C PHE A 470 19.18 11.79 -2.08
N SER A 471 18.59 12.65 -1.24
CA SER A 471 19.18 13.95 -0.88
C SER A 471 18.81 14.36 0.56
N PRO A 472 19.70 15.06 1.28
CA PRO A 472 19.37 15.68 2.57
C PRO A 472 18.60 17.00 2.46
N ASP A 473 18.74 17.71 1.34
CA ASP A 473 18.27 19.10 1.14
C ASP A 473 17.41 19.32 -0.12
N GLY A 474 17.32 18.32 -1.00
CA GLY A 474 16.61 18.41 -2.28
C GLY A 474 17.42 19.07 -3.40
N ILE A 475 18.67 19.44 -3.14
CA ILE A 475 19.58 20.12 -4.08
C ILE A 475 20.74 19.18 -4.46
N HIS A 476 21.35 18.53 -3.47
CA HIS A 476 22.50 17.63 -3.67
C HIS A 476 22.02 16.18 -3.68
N TRP A 477 21.93 15.58 -4.88
CA TRP A 477 21.35 14.25 -5.08
C TRP A 477 22.40 13.16 -5.31
N THR A 478 22.38 12.13 -4.47
CA THR A 478 23.17 10.91 -4.63
C THR A 478 22.33 9.84 -5.33
N LYS A 479 22.74 9.39 -6.51
CA LYS A 479 22.08 8.27 -7.21
C LYS A 479 22.36 6.95 -6.50
N SER A 480 21.36 6.08 -6.45
CA SER A 480 21.51 4.72 -5.89
C SER A 480 22.43 3.86 -6.75
N SER A 481 23.40 3.19 -6.11
CA SER A 481 24.25 2.18 -6.76
C SER A 481 23.50 0.92 -7.19
N ARG A 482 22.25 0.72 -6.74
CA ARG A 482 21.38 -0.40 -7.13
C ARG A 482 20.58 -0.15 -8.42
N ASN A 483 20.75 1.00 -9.09
CA ASN A 483 19.99 1.35 -10.29
C ASN A 483 20.38 0.47 -11.51
N PRO A 484 19.44 -0.18 -12.22
CA PRO A 484 18.00 0.07 -12.21
C PRO A 484 17.22 -0.91 -11.31
N LEU A 485 16.33 -0.36 -10.50
CA LEU A 485 15.57 -1.05 -9.44
C LEU A 485 14.39 -1.87 -9.96
N ASN A 486 13.82 -1.48 -11.12
CA ASN A 486 12.73 -2.20 -11.79
C ASN A 486 12.92 -2.07 -13.31
N ARG A 487 13.41 -3.13 -13.97
CA ARG A 487 13.77 -3.13 -15.41
C ARG A 487 12.50 -3.11 -16.28
N THR A 488 12.46 -2.27 -17.32
CA THR A 488 11.27 -2.08 -18.20
C THR A 488 11.48 -2.59 -19.64
N ALA A 489 10.39 -2.94 -20.33
CA ALA A 489 10.39 -3.08 -21.78
C ALA A 489 10.51 -1.72 -22.49
N TYR A 490 11.30 -1.68 -23.56
CA TYR A 490 11.49 -0.50 -24.40
C TYR A 490 11.84 -0.90 -25.83
N GLY A 491 11.39 -0.14 -26.83
CA GLY A 491 11.70 -0.40 -28.25
C GLY A 491 11.02 -1.62 -28.90
N GLY A 492 10.52 -2.60 -28.14
CA GLY A 492 9.94 -3.87 -28.62
C GLY A 492 8.57 -3.81 -29.32
N ARG A 493 8.17 -2.66 -29.88
CA ARG A 493 6.85 -2.46 -30.51
C ARG A 493 6.61 -3.48 -31.65
N GLY A 494 5.57 -4.30 -31.49
CA GLY A 494 5.07 -5.25 -32.48
C GLY A 494 5.68 -6.65 -32.42
N LEU A 495 6.63 -6.90 -31.51
CA LEU A 495 7.21 -8.23 -31.28
C LEU A 495 6.25 -9.10 -30.46
N GLN A 496 6.37 -10.42 -30.52
CA GLN A 496 5.73 -11.27 -29.50
C GLN A 496 6.45 -11.10 -28.15
N PRO A 497 5.79 -11.41 -27.01
CA PRO A 497 6.51 -11.68 -25.78
C PRO A 497 7.54 -12.80 -26.02
N PRO A 498 8.77 -12.69 -25.49
CA PRO A 498 9.79 -13.73 -25.67
C PRO A 498 9.39 -15.03 -24.97
N PHE A 499 9.90 -16.16 -25.46
CA PHE A 499 9.88 -17.42 -24.73
C PHE A 499 10.77 -17.33 -23.46
N LEU A 500 10.58 -18.26 -22.52
CA LEU A 500 11.26 -18.24 -21.21
C LEU A 500 12.80 -18.35 -21.32
N ASP A 501 13.27 -18.94 -22.42
CA ASP A 501 14.66 -19.19 -22.78
C ASP A 501 15.23 -18.21 -23.83
N GLU A 502 14.46 -17.20 -24.26
CA GLU A 502 14.93 -16.16 -25.19
C GLU A 502 15.52 -14.93 -24.47
N GLU A 503 16.61 -14.38 -25.04
CA GLU A 503 17.24 -13.15 -24.56
C GLU A 503 16.28 -11.95 -24.69
N VAL A 504 15.86 -11.39 -23.55
CA VAL A 504 14.96 -10.23 -23.50
C VAL A 504 15.63 -8.92 -23.93
N TYR A 505 16.95 -8.91 -24.15
CA TYR A 505 17.72 -7.79 -24.69
C TYR A 505 18.27 -8.15 -26.07
N SER A 506 18.09 -7.27 -27.06
CA SER A 506 18.69 -7.46 -28.39
C SER A 506 19.15 -6.16 -29.05
N GLU A 507 20.20 -6.27 -29.87
CA GLU A 507 20.79 -5.20 -30.65
C GLU A 507 20.67 -5.48 -32.15
N HIS A 508 19.90 -4.66 -32.87
CA HIS A 508 19.73 -4.75 -34.30
C HIS A 508 20.54 -3.66 -35.02
N TRP A 509 21.54 -4.08 -35.78
CA TRP A 509 22.42 -3.20 -36.55
C TRP A 509 21.78 -2.87 -37.91
N ASP A 510 21.90 -1.61 -38.37
CA ASP A 510 21.53 -1.27 -39.74
C ASP A 510 22.49 -1.90 -40.78
N ALA A 511 22.10 -1.86 -42.06
CA ALA A 511 22.86 -2.45 -43.16
C ALA A 511 24.25 -1.82 -43.42
N SER A 512 24.52 -0.65 -42.84
CA SER A 512 25.80 0.05 -42.87
C SER A 512 26.60 -0.05 -41.55
N LYS A 513 26.02 -0.67 -40.52
CA LYS A 513 26.51 -0.73 -39.12
C LYS A 513 26.76 0.65 -38.48
N GLN A 514 25.99 1.68 -38.87
CA GLN A 514 26.14 3.03 -38.31
C GLN A 514 25.21 3.29 -37.11
N PHE A 515 24.02 2.69 -37.11
CA PHE A 515 23.04 2.77 -36.03
C PHE A 515 22.66 1.38 -35.50
N THR A 516 22.49 1.31 -34.18
CA THR A 516 22.05 0.10 -33.46
C THR A 516 20.72 0.39 -32.78
N ARG A 517 19.64 -0.24 -33.26
CA ARG A 517 18.36 -0.25 -32.56
C ARG A 517 18.43 -1.25 -31.42
N LYS A 518 18.36 -0.76 -30.19
CA LYS A 518 18.23 -1.59 -28.99
C LYS A 518 16.76 -1.94 -28.71
N THR A 519 16.54 -3.14 -28.20
CA THR A 519 15.24 -3.66 -27.81
C THR A 519 15.34 -4.31 -26.43
N TRP A 520 14.38 -3.99 -25.56
CA TRP A 520 14.15 -4.64 -24.28
C TRP A 520 12.70 -5.17 -24.29
N ALA A 521 12.53 -6.48 -24.28
CA ALA A 521 11.25 -7.16 -24.52
C ALA A 521 10.61 -7.72 -23.23
N ILE A 522 10.86 -7.08 -22.08
CA ILE A 522 10.52 -7.58 -20.74
C ILE A 522 8.98 -7.67 -20.55
N PRO A 523 8.39 -8.88 -20.48
CA PRO A 523 6.94 -9.03 -20.36
C PRO A 523 6.44 -8.57 -18.98
N LEU A 524 5.23 -8.00 -18.93
CA LEU A 524 4.56 -7.52 -17.71
C LEU A 524 5.44 -6.60 -16.84
N SER A 525 6.03 -5.58 -17.48
CA SER A 525 6.88 -4.58 -16.83
C SER A 525 6.19 -3.21 -16.71
N MET A 526 6.63 -2.39 -15.73
CA MET A 526 6.37 -0.94 -15.70
C MET A 526 6.96 -0.28 -16.96
N SER A 527 6.79 1.03 -17.13
CA SER A 527 7.20 1.77 -18.33
C SER A 527 7.97 3.06 -18.00
N ASP A 528 8.07 3.98 -18.95
CA ASP A 528 8.85 5.23 -18.89
C ASP A 528 8.15 6.39 -18.15
N ALA A 529 7.33 6.06 -17.15
CA ALA A 529 6.75 6.97 -16.17
C ALA A 529 6.65 6.28 -14.80
N ALA A 530 6.93 7.01 -13.73
CA ALA A 530 6.98 6.50 -12.36
C ALA A 530 6.45 7.55 -11.38
N ASP A 531 5.30 7.29 -10.77
CA ASP A 531 4.62 8.21 -9.86
C ASP A 531 4.46 7.55 -8.48
N VAL A 532 5.34 7.89 -7.54
CA VAL A 532 5.49 7.22 -6.23
C VAL A 532 4.80 8.00 -5.11
N MET A 533 4.14 7.26 -4.21
CA MET A 533 3.60 7.71 -2.93
C MET A 533 4.14 6.83 -1.80
N PHE A 534 4.11 7.34 -0.56
CA PHE A 534 4.14 6.51 0.64
C PHE A 534 2.71 6.34 1.16
N ASP A 535 2.28 5.12 1.44
CA ASP A 535 1.00 4.86 2.10
C ASP A 535 1.20 4.67 3.61
N PRO A 536 0.64 5.56 4.46
CA PRO A 536 0.69 5.41 5.91
C PRO A 536 -0.17 4.24 6.46
N GLN A 537 -1.10 3.66 5.68
CA GLN A 537 -1.89 2.51 6.14
C GLN A 537 -1.11 1.18 6.06
N GLN A 538 -0.48 0.89 4.92
CA GLN A 538 0.35 -0.31 4.71
C GLN A 538 1.80 -0.11 5.18
N GLY A 539 2.25 1.13 5.38
CA GLY A 539 3.61 1.45 5.84
C GLY A 539 4.68 1.23 4.75
N ALA A 540 4.30 1.35 3.48
CA ALA A 540 5.12 1.01 2.34
C ALA A 540 5.04 2.08 1.23
N TYR A 541 6.02 2.10 0.34
CA TYR A 541 6.03 2.92 -0.86
C TYR A 541 5.34 2.19 -2.00
N PHE A 542 4.45 2.89 -2.71
CA PHE A 542 3.79 2.40 -3.90
C PHE A 542 4.08 3.32 -5.08
N ALA A 543 4.60 2.74 -6.16
CA ALA A 543 4.66 3.43 -7.45
C ALA A 543 3.56 2.87 -8.34
N TYR A 544 2.66 3.76 -8.73
CA TYR A 544 1.64 3.47 -9.74
C TYR A 544 2.09 4.06 -11.07
N GLY A 545 1.63 3.46 -12.17
CA GLY A 545 1.91 4.01 -13.48
C GLY A 545 1.70 3.05 -14.64
N LYS A 546 2.21 3.50 -15.78
CA LYS A 546 2.12 2.86 -17.09
C LYS A 546 2.76 1.47 -17.10
N CYS A 547 2.00 0.47 -17.51
CA CYS A 547 2.42 -0.92 -17.70
C CYS A 547 2.10 -1.39 -19.13
N TRP A 548 3.02 -2.15 -19.72
CA TRP A 548 2.90 -2.65 -21.09
C TRP A 548 1.93 -3.84 -21.17
N ILE A 549 0.84 -3.68 -21.92
CA ILE A 549 -0.08 -4.79 -22.24
C ILE A 549 -0.08 -5.14 -23.73
N GLN A 550 -0.45 -6.38 -24.03
CA GLN A 550 -0.46 -6.92 -25.39
C GLN A 550 -1.52 -6.24 -26.27
N GLY A 551 -1.24 -6.12 -27.56
CA GLY A 551 -2.23 -5.71 -28.55
C GLY A 551 -3.21 -6.84 -28.87
N PRO A 552 -4.31 -6.56 -29.61
CA PRO A 552 -5.29 -7.58 -30.01
C PRO A 552 -4.76 -8.76 -30.84
N ALA A 553 -3.49 -8.71 -31.27
CA ALA A 553 -2.78 -9.77 -31.98
C ALA A 553 -1.66 -10.44 -31.13
N GLY A 554 -1.75 -10.35 -29.80
CA GLY A 554 -0.82 -10.97 -28.83
C GLY A 554 0.53 -10.26 -28.68
N GLY A 555 1.00 -9.57 -29.72
CA GLY A 555 2.28 -8.86 -29.68
C GLY A 555 2.34 -7.70 -28.67
N LEU A 556 3.52 -7.45 -28.12
CA LEU A 556 3.90 -6.30 -27.31
C LEU A 556 3.55 -5.01 -28.05
N ALA A 557 2.50 -4.33 -27.59
CA ALA A 557 1.97 -3.13 -28.22
C ALA A 557 2.20 -1.91 -27.33
N TRP A 558 2.05 -0.72 -27.91
CA TRP A 558 1.84 0.51 -27.15
C TRP A 558 0.36 0.57 -26.76
N LYS A 559 -0.07 -0.42 -25.96
CA LYS A 559 -1.31 -0.39 -25.20
C LYS A 559 -0.92 -0.41 -23.74
N HIS A 560 -1.50 0.51 -22.98
CA HIS A 560 -1.00 0.85 -21.66
C HIS A 560 -2.10 0.67 -20.61
N ALA A 561 -1.76 -0.10 -19.58
CA ALA A 561 -2.57 -0.31 -18.39
C ALA A 561 -1.95 0.42 -17.19
N MET A 562 -2.70 0.55 -16.11
CA MET A 562 -2.21 0.95 -14.80
C MET A 562 -1.73 -0.29 -14.05
N ALA A 563 -0.48 -0.28 -13.59
CA ALA A 563 0.03 -1.25 -12.64
C ALA A 563 0.55 -0.57 -11.36
N ARG A 564 0.69 -1.39 -10.32
CA ARG A 564 1.24 -1.09 -9.00
C ARG A 564 2.51 -1.90 -8.80
N VAL A 565 3.55 -1.27 -8.28
CA VAL A 565 4.69 -1.94 -7.62
C VAL A 565 4.87 -1.37 -6.21
N GLU A 566 5.46 -2.18 -5.34
CA GLU A 566 5.57 -1.97 -3.90
C GLU A 566 7.02 -2.08 -3.44
N SER A 567 7.40 -1.29 -2.43
CA SER A 567 8.70 -1.38 -1.77
C SER A 567 8.59 -0.95 -0.30
N SER A 568 9.25 -1.65 0.62
CA SER A 568 9.39 -1.21 2.02
C SER A 568 10.63 -0.33 2.27
N ASP A 569 11.66 -0.40 1.42
CA ASP A 569 12.94 0.32 1.59
C ASP A 569 13.22 1.39 0.49
N PHE A 570 12.26 1.62 -0.41
CA PHE A 570 12.34 2.45 -1.63
C PHE A 570 13.26 1.91 -2.73
N LEU A 571 13.86 0.73 -2.56
CA LEU A 571 14.94 0.22 -3.42
C LEU A 571 14.68 -1.19 -3.96
N ASN A 572 14.13 -2.10 -3.16
CA ASN A 572 13.65 -3.40 -3.59
C ASN A 572 12.19 -3.26 -4.00
N TRP A 573 11.89 -3.35 -5.29
CA TRP A 573 10.53 -3.18 -5.84
C TRP A 573 9.93 -4.50 -6.30
N SER A 574 8.65 -4.71 -6.01
CA SER A 574 7.90 -5.93 -6.39
C SER A 574 7.69 -6.07 -7.91
N LYS A 575 7.22 -7.25 -8.34
CA LYS A 575 6.79 -7.46 -9.73
C LYS A 575 5.48 -6.68 -10.00
N PRO A 576 5.30 -6.06 -11.18
CA PRO A 576 4.11 -5.26 -11.47
C PRO A 576 2.80 -6.04 -11.38
N GLN A 577 1.88 -5.56 -10.55
CA GLN A 577 0.50 -6.01 -10.52
C GLN A 577 -0.34 -5.06 -11.37
N ILE A 578 -0.94 -5.54 -12.46
CA ILE A 578 -1.93 -4.76 -13.22
C ILE A 578 -3.19 -4.58 -12.37
N VAL A 579 -3.68 -3.34 -12.23
CA VAL A 579 -4.82 -2.98 -11.36
C VAL A 579 -5.95 -2.24 -12.10
N ALA A 580 -5.69 -1.62 -13.25
CA ALA A 580 -6.73 -1.10 -14.14
C ALA A 580 -6.25 -1.03 -15.61
N TRP A 581 -7.17 -1.07 -16.57
CA TRP A 581 -6.87 -1.01 -18.01
C TRP A 581 -8.05 -0.41 -18.78
N PRO A 582 -7.87 0.00 -20.06
CA PRO A 582 -8.98 0.44 -20.90
C PRO A 582 -9.96 -0.70 -21.23
N ASP A 583 -11.26 -0.44 -21.11
CA ASP A 583 -12.35 -1.44 -21.16
C ASP A 583 -13.34 -1.21 -22.33
N GLU A 584 -14.44 -1.97 -22.40
CA GLU A 584 -15.45 -1.86 -23.47
C GLU A 584 -16.24 -0.54 -23.51
N HIS A 585 -16.14 0.29 -22.47
CA HIS A 585 -16.70 1.64 -22.44
C HIS A 585 -15.70 2.71 -22.92
N ASP A 586 -14.43 2.34 -23.15
CA ASP A 586 -13.44 3.24 -23.75
C ASP A 586 -13.44 3.17 -25.29
N PRO A 587 -13.27 4.31 -25.98
CA PRO A 587 -12.88 4.35 -27.39
C PRO A 587 -11.68 3.43 -27.71
N PRO A 588 -11.62 2.78 -28.89
CA PRO A 588 -10.64 1.72 -29.20
C PRO A 588 -9.14 2.14 -29.16
N ASN A 589 -8.88 3.44 -29.15
CA ASN A 589 -7.58 4.10 -29.18
C ASN A 589 -7.17 4.73 -27.82
N THR A 590 -7.79 4.27 -26.74
CA THR A 590 -7.50 4.74 -25.37
C THR A 590 -6.27 4.05 -24.80
N GLU A 591 -5.39 4.84 -24.18
CA GLU A 591 -4.19 4.39 -23.47
C GLU A 591 -4.09 5.15 -22.14
N PHE A 592 -3.69 4.47 -21.05
CA PHE A 592 -3.33 5.14 -19.79
C PHE A 592 -1.85 5.56 -19.86
N HIS A 593 -1.56 6.85 -19.96
CA HIS A 593 -0.20 7.35 -20.17
C HIS A 593 0.67 7.31 -18.91
N THR A 594 0.11 7.71 -17.77
CA THR A 594 0.53 7.29 -16.44
C THR A 594 -0.62 7.54 -15.46
N SER A 595 -0.50 7.03 -14.25
CA SER A 595 -1.59 6.93 -13.28
C SER A 595 -1.10 7.35 -11.90
N PRO A 596 -0.85 8.65 -11.66
CA PRO A 596 -0.35 9.14 -10.38
C PRO A 596 -1.41 9.02 -9.30
N VAL A 597 -1.04 8.47 -8.14
CA VAL A 597 -1.96 8.17 -7.04
C VAL A 597 -1.52 8.88 -5.76
N PHE A 598 -2.49 9.50 -5.09
CA PHE A 598 -2.31 9.99 -3.72
C PHE A 598 -3.41 9.44 -2.82
N TYR A 599 -3.11 9.30 -1.53
CA TYR A 599 -4.07 8.89 -0.51
C TYR A 599 -4.60 10.12 0.24
N HIS A 600 -5.91 10.21 0.42
CA HIS A 600 -6.59 11.26 1.17
C HIS A 600 -7.84 10.69 1.84
N LYS A 601 -7.94 10.78 3.17
CA LYS A 601 -9.14 10.46 3.97
C LYS A 601 -9.83 9.14 3.59
N GLY A 602 -9.10 8.03 3.68
CA GLY A 602 -9.65 6.70 3.40
C GLY A 602 -9.96 6.42 1.93
N VAL A 603 -9.45 7.24 0.99
CA VAL A 603 -9.59 7.06 -0.46
C VAL A 603 -8.22 7.20 -1.13
N TYR A 604 -7.92 6.30 -2.07
CA TYR A 604 -6.86 6.46 -3.06
C TYR A 604 -7.45 7.17 -4.28
N PHE A 605 -6.95 8.36 -4.59
CA PHE A 605 -7.33 9.13 -5.76
C PHE A 605 -6.25 8.99 -6.84
N CYS A 606 -6.66 8.70 -8.08
CA CYS A 606 -5.75 8.63 -9.22
C CYS A 606 -6.07 9.74 -10.22
N LEU A 607 -5.04 10.50 -10.61
CA LEU A 607 -5.08 11.55 -11.62
C LEU A 607 -4.74 10.96 -13.00
N ASN A 608 -5.49 9.95 -13.43
CA ASN A 608 -5.14 9.08 -14.55
C ASN A 608 -5.06 9.86 -15.87
N GLN A 609 -3.89 9.83 -16.52
CA GLN A 609 -3.64 10.59 -17.73
C GLN A 609 -4.11 9.78 -18.95
N ILE A 610 -5.31 10.07 -19.43
CA ILE A 610 -5.93 9.39 -20.57
C ILE A 610 -5.42 9.99 -21.88
N LEU A 611 -4.68 9.19 -22.65
CA LEU A 611 -4.18 9.52 -23.97
C LEU A 611 -5.13 8.97 -25.06
N ARG A 612 -5.48 9.81 -26.03
CA ARG A 612 -6.26 9.42 -27.22
C ARG A 612 -5.34 9.37 -28.43
N ALA A 613 -4.66 8.24 -28.63
CA ALA A 613 -3.71 8.07 -29.72
C ALA A 613 -4.43 8.06 -31.09
N ARG A 614 -3.87 8.69 -32.13
CA ARG A 614 -4.41 8.66 -33.51
C ARG A 614 -5.89 9.10 -33.61
N GLY A 615 -6.13 10.40 -33.43
CA GLY A 615 -7.47 11.00 -33.45
C GLY A 615 -8.29 10.79 -34.72
N GLU A 616 -7.66 10.44 -35.85
CA GLU A 616 -8.32 10.08 -37.12
C GLU A 616 -9.39 8.96 -36.97
N VAL A 617 -9.22 8.07 -35.98
CA VAL A 617 -10.14 6.95 -35.72
C VAL A 617 -11.42 7.39 -35.00
N THR A 618 -11.39 8.53 -34.28
CA THR A 618 -12.51 9.00 -33.43
C THR A 618 -13.00 10.41 -33.76
N GLY A 619 -12.37 11.11 -34.72
CA GLY A 619 -12.66 12.53 -35.03
C GLY A 619 -12.15 13.53 -33.99
N ALA A 620 -11.48 13.07 -32.93
CA ALA A 620 -10.88 13.93 -31.91
C ALA A 620 -9.53 14.51 -32.35
N LYS A 621 -9.05 15.57 -31.67
CA LYS A 621 -7.65 16.03 -31.81
C LYS A 621 -6.72 14.86 -31.42
N ALA A 622 -5.88 14.43 -32.37
CA ALA A 622 -4.89 13.40 -32.10
C ALA A 622 -3.89 13.85 -31.03
N ASP A 623 -3.38 12.89 -30.27
CA ASP A 623 -2.29 13.06 -29.31
C ASP A 623 -2.64 13.95 -28.09
N LEU A 624 -3.92 14.29 -27.93
CA LEU A 624 -4.46 14.98 -26.76
C LEU A 624 -4.48 14.05 -25.54
N MET A 625 -3.99 14.57 -24.42
CA MET A 625 -3.97 13.90 -23.12
C MET A 625 -4.70 14.74 -22.07
N HIS A 626 -5.61 14.10 -21.31
CA HIS A 626 -6.44 14.73 -20.27
C HIS A 626 -6.42 13.91 -18.99
N VAL A 627 -6.77 14.52 -17.87
CA VAL A 627 -6.80 13.87 -16.56
C VAL A 627 -8.22 13.38 -16.25
N GLU A 628 -8.38 12.07 -16.05
CA GLU A 628 -9.58 11.43 -15.49
C GLU A 628 -9.37 11.23 -13.98
N LEU A 629 -10.38 11.52 -13.16
CA LEU A 629 -10.35 11.21 -11.73
C LEU A 629 -10.90 9.80 -11.48
N MET A 630 -10.05 8.89 -11.03
CA MET A 630 -10.43 7.54 -10.58
C MET A 630 -10.28 7.42 -9.07
N VAL A 631 -11.04 6.52 -8.45
CA VAL A 631 -11.02 6.30 -6.99
C VAL A 631 -10.94 4.83 -6.62
N SER A 632 -10.27 4.54 -5.51
CA SER A 632 -10.18 3.20 -4.90
C SER A 632 -10.19 3.31 -3.36
N ARG A 633 -10.58 2.23 -2.69
CA ARG A 633 -10.56 2.10 -1.21
C ARG A 633 -9.46 1.16 -0.70
N ASP A 634 -8.81 0.40 -1.59
CA ASP A 634 -7.77 -0.57 -1.27
C ASP A 634 -6.48 -0.38 -2.12
N GLY A 635 -6.50 0.55 -3.09
CA GLY A 635 -5.41 0.79 -4.04
C GLY A 635 -5.29 -0.27 -5.15
N ILE A 636 -6.20 -1.24 -5.20
CA ILE A 636 -6.16 -2.42 -6.09
C ILE A 636 -7.41 -2.49 -6.98
N GLN A 637 -8.60 -2.33 -6.39
CA GLN A 637 -9.87 -2.24 -7.12
C GLN A 637 -10.18 -0.78 -7.43
N TRP A 638 -10.15 -0.42 -8.72
CA TRP A 638 -10.30 0.96 -9.19
C TRP A 638 -11.65 1.20 -9.85
N HIS A 639 -12.32 2.27 -9.43
CA HIS A 639 -13.57 2.74 -10.02
C HIS A 639 -13.35 4.00 -10.86
N ARG A 640 -14.02 4.05 -12.01
CA ARG A 640 -13.94 5.13 -13.02
C ARG A 640 -15.28 5.87 -13.18
N PRO A 641 -15.87 6.43 -12.09
CA PRO A 641 -17.23 6.98 -12.12
C PRO A 641 -17.37 8.29 -12.91
N PHE A 642 -16.26 8.91 -13.32
CA PHE A 642 -16.23 10.22 -13.99
C PHE A 642 -15.57 10.19 -15.38
N ARG A 643 -15.37 9.00 -15.97
CA ARG A 643 -14.61 8.76 -17.22
C ARG A 643 -15.00 9.59 -18.46
N ASP A 644 -16.21 10.15 -18.47
CA ASP A 644 -16.73 11.00 -19.55
C ASP A 644 -16.45 12.51 -19.31
N GLN A 645 -15.81 12.88 -18.20
CA GLN A 645 -15.57 14.26 -17.77
C GLN A 645 -14.12 14.44 -17.32
N PRO A 646 -13.33 15.35 -17.93
CA PRO A 646 -11.97 15.62 -17.48
C PRO A 646 -11.99 16.38 -16.14
N PHE A 647 -11.14 15.97 -15.21
CA PHE A 647 -10.98 16.64 -13.91
C PHE A 647 -10.18 17.96 -14.03
N PHE A 648 -9.38 18.11 -15.08
CA PHE A 648 -8.70 19.37 -15.42
C PHE A 648 -9.35 19.96 -16.68
N PRO A 649 -9.76 21.26 -16.69
CA PRO A 649 -10.28 21.92 -17.88
C PRO A 649 -9.34 21.83 -19.08
N ALA A 650 -9.80 21.17 -20.14
CA ALA A 650 -8.96 20.79 -21.27
C ALA A 650 -8.91 21.89 -22.35
N GLY A 651 -7.70 22.31 -22.72
CA GLY A 651 -7.47 23.19 -23.88
C GLY A 651 -7.58 24.70 -23.64
N GLU A 652 -7.93 25.14 -22.42
CA GLU A 652 -8.08 26.56 -22.08
C GLU A 652 -6.75 27.34 -22.05
N GLN A 653 -5.63 26.66 -21.81
CA GLN A 653 -4.31 27.27 -21.63
C GLN A 653 -3.34 26.86 -22.74
N ALA A 654 -2.64 27.85 -23.32
CA ALA A 654 -1.87 27.66 -24.55
C ALA A 654 -0.71 26.65 -24.41
N PHE A 655 -0.04 26.63 -23.27
CA PHE A 655 1.09 25.74 -23.00
C PHE A 655 0.70 24.27 -22.71
N SER A 656 -0.57 23.97 -22.39
CA SER A 656 -1.02 22.64 -21.95
C SER A 656 -2.06 21.99 -22.86
N ASN A 657 -2.46 22.63 -23.97
CA ASN A 657 -3.53 22.17 -24.85
C ASN A 657 -3.21 20.88 -25.67
N GLY A 658 -2.04 20.30 -25.49
CA GLY A 658 -1.66 18.98 -26.01
C GLY A 658 -1.64 17.90 -24.92
N GLY A 659 -1.15 18.19 -23.72
CA GLY A 659 -1.17 17.25 -22.60
C GLY A 659 -0.79 17.86 -21.26
N ILE A 660 -1.29 17.25 -20.19
CA ILE A 660 -1.13 17.64 -18.78
C ILE A 660 -0.43 16.50 -18.02
N PHE A 661 0.68 16.82 -17.35
CA PHE A 661 1.55 15.88 -16.65
C PHE A 661 1.47 16.13 -15.13
N THR A 662 0.55 15.45 -14.47
CA THR A 662 0.36 15.38 -13.02
C THR A 662 1.35 14.41 -12.35
N ASN A 663 1.41 14.42 -11.02
CA ASN A 663 2.21 13.50 -10.19
C ASN A 663 1.45 13.11 -8.89
N SER A 664 2.07 12.28 -8.05
CA SER A 664 1.50 11.76 -6.79
C SER A 664 1.58 12.69 -5.57
N THR A 665 2.02 13.95 -5.69
CA THR A 665 2.23 14.87 -4.53
C THR A 665 1.42 16.18 -4.60
N PRO A 666 0.08 16.14 -4.58
CA PRO A 666 -0.71 17.36 -4.37
C PRO A 666 -0.41 17.97 -3.00
N VAL A 667 -0.43 19.30 -2.90
CA VAL A 667 -0.33 19.98 -1.60
C VAL A 667 -1.73 20.14 -1.03
N ILE A 668 -1.98 19.43 0.08
CA ILE A 668 -3.21 19.51 0.86
C ILE A 668 -2.99 20.60 1.92
N LEU A 669 -3.81 21.65 1.89
CA LEU A 669 -3.81 22.75 2.87
C LEU A 669 -5.03 22.60 3.80
N ASP A 670 -5.36 23.63 4.60
CA ASP A 670 -6.54 23.57 5.48
C ASP A 670 -7.86 23.66 4.70
N ASP A 671 -7.95 24.51 3.68
CA ASP A 671 -9.20 24.84 2.96
C ASP A 671 -9.18 24.54 1.46
N GLU A 672 -8.03 24.24 0.88
CA GLU A 672 -7.87 23.83 -0.52
C GLU A 672 -6.91 22.64 -0.72
N ILE A 673 -6.97 22.03 -1.90
CA ILE A 673 -5.98 21.06 -2.40
C ILE A 673 -5.41 21.59 -3.72
N ARG A 674 -4.09 21.69 -3.80
CA ARG A 674 -3.33 22.22 -4.95
C ARG A 674 -2.66 21.11 -5.76
N PHE A 675 -2.94 21.09 -7.06
CA PHE A 675 -2.33 20.19 -8.04
C PHE A 675 -1.44 20.98 -8.99
N TYR A 676 -0.14 20.70 -8.95
CA TYR A 676 0.83 21.27 -9.88
C TYR A 676 1.05 20.30 -11.03
N TYR A 677 1.14 20.82 -12.26
CA TYR A 677 1.21 19.98 -13.47
C TYR A 677 2.13 20.58 -14.54
N GLY A 678 2.90 19.74 -15.21
CA GLY A 678 3.55 20.12 -16.47
C GLY A 678 2.55 20.20 -17.62
N GLY A 679 2.82 21.03 -18.62
CA GLY A 679 2.00 21.13 -19.83
C GLY A 679 2.82 21.19 -21.11
N TYR A 680 2.37 20.52 -22.17
CA TYR A 680 2.87 20.71 -23.54
C TYR A 680 1.71 21.06 -24.50
N ASN A 681 1.99 21.86 -25.53
CA ASN A 681 1.03 22.12 -26.62
C ASN A 681 1.10 21.08 -27.77
N SER A 682 2.24 20.42 -27.98
CA SER A 682 2.49 19.41 -29.04
C SER A 682 1.73 18.08 -28.92
N GLY A 683 1.20 17.78 -27.73
CA GLY A 683 0.74 16.43 -27.36
C GLY A 683 1.89 15.49 -26.99
N ALA A 684 1.55 14.31 -26.46
CA ALA A 684 2.52 13.36 -25.88
C ALA A 684 3.18 12.41 -26.91
N ILE A 685 2.65 12.31 -28.14
CA ILE A 685 3.12 11.36 -29.16
C ILE A 685 4.03 12.06 -30.17
N GLY A 686 5.18 11.47 -30.49
CA GLY A 686 6.12 11.98 -31.50
C GLY A 686 7.25 12.87 -30.94
N GLY A 687 7.83 12.47 -29.81
CA GLY A 687 8.91 13.18 -29.12
C GLY A 687 10.17 13.45 -29.95
N GLY A 688 11.03 14.33 -29.45
CA GLY A 688 12.14 14.88 -30.21
C GLY A 688 11.67 15.96 -31.17
N ALA A 689 11.36 15.61 -32.42
CA ALA A 689 11.12 16.57 -33.51
C ALA A 689 9.97 17.56 -33.23
N LYS A 690 8.84 17.12 -32.64
CA LYS A 690 7.76 18.03 -32.22
C LYS A 690 8.18 18.95 -31.06
N LEU A 691 8.89 18.40 -30.06
CA LEU A 691 9.28 19.09 -28.83
C LEU A 691 10.41 20.12 -29.03
N THR A 692 11.09 20.05 -30.17
CA THR A 692 12.18 20.96 -30.57
C THR A 692 11.75 22.04 -31.55
N ASP A 693 10.45 22.09 -31.90
CA ASP A 693 9.88 23.09 -32.78
C ASP A 693 9.78 24.47 -32.09
N ALA A 694 9.98 25.56 -32.85
CA ALA A 694 9.95 26.92 -32.31
C ALA A 694 8.55 27.42 -31.90
N SER A 695 7.49 26.68 -32.22
CA SER A 695 6.12 26.90 -31.74
C SER A 695 5.77 26.09 -30.49
N GLN A 696 6.69 25.27 -29.97
CA GLN A 696 6.52 24.57 -28.70
C GLN A 696 6.28 25.58 -27.57
N GLN A 697 5.33 25.25 -26.69
CA GLN A 697 5.12 25.94 -25.43
C GLN A 697 5.00 24.91 -24.32
N SER A 698 5.61 25.21 -23.17
CA SER A 698 5.49 24.40 -21.97
C SER A 698 5.64 25.24 -20.70
N GLY A 699 5.48 24.58 -19.55
CA GLY A 699 5.62 25.18 -18.24
C GLY A 699 4.94 24.35 -17.17
N VAL A 700 5.07 24.78 -15.90
CA VAL A 700 4.30 24.22 -14.78
C VAL A 700 3.12 25.14 -14.48
N GLY A 701 1.91 24.60 -14.47
CA GLY A 701 0.70 25.27 -14.01
C GLY A 701 0.23 24.75 -12.64
N LEU A 702 -0.68 25.51 -12.03
CA LEU A 702 -1.41 25.15 -10.82
C LEU A 702 -2.91 25.00 -11.14
N ALA A 703 -3.56 24.00 -10.56
CA ALA A 703 -5.02 23.90 -10.48
C ALA A 703 -5.43 23.58 -9.03
N THR A 704 -6.59 24.06 -8.58
CA THR A 704 -7.03 23.88 -7.18
C THR A 704 -8.48 23.39 -7.08
N ILE A 705 -8.80 22.75 -5.96
CA ILE A 705 -10.19 22.55 -5.49
C ILE A 705 -10.31 23.01 -4.04
N PRO A 706 -11.47 23.49 -3.59
CA PRO A 706 -11.76 23.59 -2.16
C PRO A 706 -11.71 22.20 -1.51
N MET A 707 -11.35 22.15 -0.23
CA MET A 707 -11.12 20.92 0.53
C MET A 707 -12.25 19.90 0.33
N ASP A 708 -11.88 18.66 0.02
CA ASP A 708 -12.76 17.51 -0.25
C ASP A 708 -13.73 17.62 -1.44
N ARG A 709 -13.81 18.76 -2.14
CA ARG A 709 -14.80 19.01 -3.20
C ARG A 709 -14.44 18.38 -4.56
N PHE A 710 -14.01 17.13 -4.56
CA PHE A 710 -13.75 16.34 -5.77
C PHE A 710 -15.04 16.04 -6.55
N ALA A 711 -16.10 15.66 -5.83
CA ALA A 711 -17.40 15.37 -6.37
C ALA A 711 -18.49 15.56 -5.31
N GLY A 712 -19.64 16.08 -5.71
CA GLY A 712 -20.78 16.32 -4.83
C GLY A 712 -21.96 15.39 -5.11
N LEU A 713 -22.82 15.25 -4.10
CA LEU A 713 -24.16 14.68 -4.23
C LEU A 713 -25.20 15.80 -4.16
N ARG A 714 -26.01 15.93 -5.22
CA ARG A 714 -27.06 16.95 -5.33
C ARG A 714 -28.37 16.37 -5.84
N PRO A 715 -29.52 17.04 -5.62
CA PRO A 715 -30.78 16.65 -6.22
C PRO A 715 -30.74 16.48 -7.74
N VAL A 716 -31.58 15.59 -8.26
CA VAL A 716 -32.02 15.65 -9.66
C VAL A 716 -33.08 16.75 -9.81
N ALA A 717 -33.18 17.33 -11.02
CA ALA A 717 -34.11 18.44 -11.28
C ALA A 717 -35.57 18.08 -10.95
N ILE A 718 -36.01 16.86 -11.28
CA ILE A 718 -37.34 16.34 -10.92
C ILE A 718 -37.21 14.85 -10.56
N SER A 719 -37.66 14.46 -9.37
CA SER A 719 -37.92 13.06 -8.99
C SER A 719 -39.39 12.73 -9.18
N ALA A 720 -39.69 11.77 -10.04
CA ALA A 720 -41.05 11.37 -10.45
C ALA A 720 -41.32 9.86 -10.22
N GLN A 721 -40.83 9.32 -9.11
CA GLN A 721 -41.08 7.93 -8.69
C GLN A 721 -42.59 7.68 -8.52
N SER A 722 -43.08 6.51 -8.94
CA SER A 722 -44.51 6.14 -8.92
C SER A 722 -45.14 6.08 -7.52
N THR A 723 -44.31 6.02 -6.48
CA THR A 723 -44.70 6.10 -5.07
C THR A 723 -45.00 7.53 -4.58
N LEU A 724 -44.62 8.56 -5.34
CA LEU A 724 -44.82 9.96 -4.99
C LEU A 724 -46.20 10.45 -5.47
N LYS A 725 -46.98 11.07 -4.58
CA LYS A 725 -48.29 11.67 -4.91
C LYS A 725 -48.20 12.82 -5.94
N LYS A 726 -47.04 13.46 -6.04
CA LYS A 726 -46.65 14.48 -7.02
C LYS A 726 -45.13 14.41 -7.21
N PRO A 727 -44.59 14.71 -8.40
CA PRO A 727 -43.15 14.85 -8.58
C PRO A 727 -42.55 15.90 -7.64
N LEU A 728 -41.30 15.67 -7.20
CA LEU A 728 -40.55 16.60 -6.36
C LEU A 728 -39.45 17.26 -7.19
N ALA A 729 -39.50 18.59 -7.33
CA ALA A 729 -38.44 19.36 -7.98
C ALA A 729 -37.30 19.68 -7.00
N ASN A 730 -36.06 19.54 -7.45
CA ASN A 730 -34.81 19.87 -6.73
C ASN A 730 -34.71 19.31 -5.28
N LYS A 731 -35.35 18.17 -4.98
CA LYS A 731 -35.24 17.51 -3.66
C LYS A 731 -34.62 16.12 -3.76
N GLY A 732 -33.65 15.85 -2.90
CA GLY A 732 -32.94 14.59 -2.81
C GLY A 732 -32.70 14.18 -1.36
N GLN A 733 -32.37 12.91 -1.14
CA GLN A 733 -32.07 12.36 0.18
C GLN A 733 -30.91 11.37 0.08
N ILE A 734 -29.99 11.42 1.04
CA ILE A 734 -28.91 10.46 1.24
C ILE A 734 -29.11 9.85 2.63
N THR A 735 -29.00 8.53 2.76
CA THR A 735 -28.97 7.85 4.06
C THR A 735 -27.65 7.09 4.16
N LEU A 736 -26.88 7.34 5.22
CA LEU A 736 -25.60 6.68 5.45
C LEU A 736 -25.78 5.32 6.11
N LYS A 737 -24.71 4.52 6.13
CA LYS A 737 -24.63 3.26 6.89
C LYS A 737 -24.68 3.55 8.41
N PRO A 738 -24.93 2.53 9.27
CA PRO A 738 -24.94 2.72 10.71
C PRO A 738 -23.58 3.17 11.25
N ILE A 739 -23.56 4.35 11.89
CA ILE A 739 -22.38 4.96 12.50
C ILE A 739 -22.56 4.93 14.03
N ASP A 740 -21.46 4.72 14.77
CA ASP A 740 -21.43 4.97 16.20
C ASP A 740 -21.12 6.45 16.47
N LEU A 741 -22.05 7.12 17.16
CA LEU A 741 -22.03 8.55 17.47
C LEU A 741 -21.83 8.82 18.97
N SER A 742 -21.56 7.78 19.78
CA SER A 742 -21.56 7.89 21.25
C SER A 742 -20.43 8.77 21.82
N ASP A 743 -19.30 8.87 21.11
CA ASP A 743 -18.16 9.77 21.42
C ASP A 743 -18.03 10.95 20.43
N VAL A 744 -19.00 11.15 19.53
CA VAL A 744 -19.01 12.23 18.53
C VAL A 744 -19.67 13.49 19.11
N GLU A 745 -18.89 14.56 19.24
CA GLU A 745 -19.37 15.87 19.74
C GLU A 745 -20.09 16.67 18.65
N GLN A 746 -19.60 16.64 17.41
CA GLN A 746 -20.16 17.40 16.29
C GLN A 746 -20.12 16.60 14.99
N ILE A 747 -21.07 16.92 14.10
CA ILE A 747 -21.04 16.53 12.69
C ILE A 747 -20.88 17.82 11.88
N LEU A 748 -19.75 17.98 11.23
CA LEU A 748 -19.46 19.07 10.30
C LEU A 748 -19.90 18.66 8.89
N VAL A 749 -20.58 19.57 8.19
CA VAL A 749 -21.05 19.39 6.81
C VAL A 749 -20.21 20.25 5.87
N ASN A 750 -19.69 19.65 4.81
CA ASN A 750 -19.08 20.35 3.68
C ASN A 750 -20.09 20.34 2.51
N GLY A 751 -20.66 21.50 2.18
CA GLY A 751 -21.73 21.62 1.19
C GLY A 751 -22.00 23.05 0.74
N ASP A 752 -22.57 23.17 -0.45
CA ASP A 752 -23.20 24.40 -0.93
C ASP A 752 -24.71 24.30 -0.71
N ALA A 753 -25.22 25.08 0.23
CA ALA A 753 -26.64 25.22 0.50
C ALA A 753 -27.15 26.65 0.19
N SER A 754 -26.36 27.48 -0.48
CA SER A 754 -26.69 28.89 -0.79
C SER A 754 -27.99 29.04 -1.62
N GLY A 755 -28.28 28.05 -2.46
CA GLY A 755 -29.50 27.97 -3.25
C GLY A 755 -30.74 27.41 -2.54
N GLY A 756 -30.65 26.97 -1.27
CA GLY A 756 -31.74 26.24 -0.62
C GLY A 756 -31.44 25.81 0.82
N SER A 757 -31.40 24.50 1.09
CA SER A 757 -30.96 23.98 2.40
C SER A 757 -30.46 22.54 2.41
N ILE A 758 -29.54 22.26 3.35
CA ILE A 758 -29.17 20.91 3.82
C ILE A 758 -29.69 20.71 5.25
N ARG A 759 -30.22 19.53 5.56
CA ARG A 759 -30.72 19.16 6.91
C ARG A 759 -30.30 17.74 7.26
N VAL A 760 -29.77 17.53 8.47
CA VAL A 760 -29.40 16.19 8.98
C VAL A 760 -30.48 15.67 9.93
N GLU A 761 -31.14 14.57 9.55
CA GLU A 761 -32.05 13.79 10.38
C GLU A 761 -31.28 12.59 10.96
N VAL A 762 -31.46 12.30 12.26
CA VAL A 762 -30.88 11.10 12.91
C VAL A 762 -31.97 10.05 13.14
N LEU A 763 -31.63 8.81 12.82
CA LEU A 763 -32.51 7.64 12.92
C LEU A 763 -31.82 6.57 13.76
N THR A 764 -32.59 5.66 14.36
CA THR A 764 -32.02 4.39 14.87
C THR A 764 -31.43 3.57 13.72
N GLU A 765 -30.60 2.56 14.04
CA GLU A 765 -30.08 1.59 13.07
C GLU A 765 -31.20 0.94 12.21
N ASP A 766 -32.35 0.60 12.80
CA ASP A 766 -33.55 0.12 12.08
C ASP A 766 -34.30 1.20 11.24
N GLY A 767 -33.87 2.45 11.28
CA GLY A 767 -34.46 3.56 10.53
C GLY A 767 -35.66 4.27 11.19
N TYR A 768 -35.93 4.06 12.48
CA TYR A 768 -36.98 4.81 13.20
C TYR A 768 -36.58 6.27 13.44
N ARG A 769 -37.54 7.19 13.30
CA ARG A 769 -37.33 8.64 13.54
C ARG A 769 -37.27 8.97 15.03
N LEU A 770 -36.18 9.60 15.47
CA LEU A 770 -36.00 10.05 16.85
C LEU A 770 -36.59 11.46 17.06
N ARG A 771 -37.37 11.65 18.14
CA ARG A 771 -37.99 12.95 18.47
C ARG A 771 -36.91 13.98 18.83
N GLY A 772 -36.97 15.16 18.24
CA GLY A 772 -35.97 16.21 18.44
C GLY A 772 -34.75 16.07 17.52
N PHE A 773 -34.64 14.99 16.75
CA PHE A 773 -33.60 14.77 15.75
C PHE A 773 -34.16 14.59 14.33
N THR A 774 -35.45 14.83 14.12
CA THR A 774 -36.05 14.67 12.80
C THR A 774 -35.67 15.80 11.85
N ARG A 775 -35.92 15.63 10.54
CA ARG A 775 -35.73 16.68 9.51
C ARG A 775 -36.28 18.06 9.90
N ASP A 776 -37.41 18.06 10.61
CA ASP A 776 -38.15 19.27 10.97
C ASP A 776 -37.62 19.89 12.28
N ASP A 777 -37.04 19.07 13.15
CA ASP A 777 -36.33 19.48 14.38
C ASP A 777 -34.92 20.00 14.07
N ALA A 778 -34.31 19.57 12.97
CA ALA A 778 -33.02 20.05 12.49
C ALA A 778 -33.05 21.55 12.15
N VAL A 779 -31.90 22.20 12.34
CA VAL A 779 -31.63 23.54 11.83
C VAL A 779 -31.20 23.41 10.36
N PRO A 780 -31.70 24.25 9.43
CA PRO A 780 -31.24 24.24 8.06
C PRO A 780 -29.85 24.89 7.96
N ILE A 781 -28.95 24.24 7.22
CA ILE A 781 -27.74 24.87 6.69
C ILE A 781 -28.15 25.51 5.36
N THR A 782 -27.86 26.80 5.14
CA THR A 782 -28.33 27.60 3.99
C THR A 782 -27.23 28.49 3.39
N GLU A 783 -25.97 28.06 3.53
CA GLU A 783 -24.77 28.78 3.11
C GLU A 783 -23.85 27.85 2.33
N ASP A 784 -22.86 28.40 1.62
CA ASP A 784 -21.74 27.62 1.09
C ASP A 784 -20.60 27.61 2.10
N SER A 785 -20.19 26.43 2.57
CA SER A 785 -19.13 26.29 3.56
C SER A 785 -18.52 24.89 3.57
N LEU A 786 -17.23 24.83 3.94
CA LEU A 786 -16.49 23.59 4.14
C LEU A 786 -16.85 22.89 5.47
N ARG A 787 -17.39 23.62 6.46
CA ARG A 787 -17.47 23.19 7.86
C ARG A 787 -18.65 23.83 8.62
N VAL A 788 -19.89 23.39 8.36
CA VAL A 788 -21.06 23.83 9.15
C VAL A 788 -21.49 22.75 10.14
N VAL A 789 -21.67 23.11 11.41
CA VAL A 789 -22.16 22.17 12.43
C VAL A 789 -23.63 21.82 12.17
N ALA A 790 -23.93 20.52 12.07
CA ALA A 790 -25.30 20.04 12.07
C ALA A 790 -25.93 20.18 13.46
N LEU A 791 -27.06 20.88 13.55
CA LEU A 791 -27.73 21.23 14.81
C LEU A 791 -29.23 20.87 14.78
N TRP A 792 -29.81 20.69 15.96
CA TRP A 792 -31.25 20.52 16.17
C TRP A 792 -31.75 21.50 17.23
N ARG A 793 -33.02 21.91 17.14
CA ARG A 793 -33.58 23.02 17.95
C ARG A 793 -33.51 22.81 19.47
N GLU A 794 -33.69 21.57 19.91
CA GLU A 794 -33.89 21.21 21.33
C GLU A 794 -32.93 20.09 21.80
N LYS A 795 -32.05 19.60 20.92
CA LYS A 795 -31.27 18.36 21.12
C LYS A 795 -29.87 18.45 20.54
N ARG A 796 -28.94 17.69 21.15
CA ARG A 796 -27.53 17.54 20.75
C ARG A 796 -27.20 16.05 20.64
N LEU A 797 -26.05 15.68 20.07
CA LEU A 797 -25.67 14.26 19.92
C LEU A 797 -25.63 13.50 21.26
N ALA A 798 -25.22 14.16 22.35
CA ALA A 798 -25.26 13.61 23.71
C ALA A 798 -26.68 13.34 24.28
N ASP A 799 -27.75 13.72 23.58
CA ASP A 799 -29.14 13.38 23.90
C ASP A 799 -29.64 12.11 23.14
N LEU A 800 -28.80 11.45 22.33
CA LEU A 800 -29.15 10.23 21.60
C LEU A 800 -29.29 9.01 22.55
N PRO A 801 -30.13 8.01 22.21
CA PRO A 801 -30.14 6.73 22.90
C PRO A 801 -28.83 5.94 22.61
N PRO A 802 -28.44 4.97 23.44
CA PRO A 802 -27.29 4.11 23.14
C PRO A 802 -27.50 3.25 21.88
N GLY A 803 -26.47 3.15 21.04
CA GLY A 803 -26.46 2.30 19.83
C GLY A 803 -25.98 3.04 18.58
N LYS A 804 -25.97 2.33 17.44
CA LYS A 804 -25.65 2.92 16.14
C LYS A 804 -26.85 3.65 15.54
N HIS A 805 -26.54 4.64 14.72
CA HIS A 805 -27.51 5.55 14.13
C HIS A 805 -27.29 5.69 12.62
N LEU A 806 -28.38 5.87 11.87
CA LEU A 806 -28.28 6.31 10.48
C LEU A 806 -28.35 7.83 10.42
N LEU A 807 -27.36 8.46 9.79
CA LEU A 807 -27.44 9.87 9.40
C LEU A 807 -28.17 9.97 8.05
N ARG A 808 -29.21 10.81 7.99
CA ARG A 808 -29.97 11.09 6.77
C ARG A 808 -29.89 12.55 6.41
N LEU A 809 -29.23 12.84 5.30
CA LEU A 809 -29.13 14.17 4.72
C LEU A 809 -30.34 14.39 3.81
N HIS A 810 -31.14 15.41 4.10
CA HIS A 810 -32.19 15.93 3.22
C HIS A 810 -31.63 17.13 2.47
N LEU A 811 -31.65 17.09 1.15
CA LEU A 811 -31.14 18.14 0.25
C LEU A 811 -32.30 18.82 -0.45
N ASP A 812 -32.34 20.15 -0.40
CA ASP A 812 -33.33 20.98 -1.07
C ASP A 812 -32.60 22.08 -1.83
N ASN A 813 -32.47 21.94 -3.15
CA ASN A 813 -31.68 22.82 -4.03
C ASN A 813 -30.25 23.12 -3.49
N ALA A 814 -29.56 22.08 -3.02
CA ALA A 814 -28.24 22.14 -2.37
C ALA A 814 -27.37 20.92 -2.73
N GLU A 815 -26.05 21.04 -2.61
CA GLU A 815 -25.06 20.00 -2.94
C GLU A 815 -24.14 19.72 -1.73
N VAL A 816 -23.81 18.45 -1.48
CA VAL A 816 -22.97 18.03 -0.33
C VAL A 816 -21.80 17.17 -0.79
N PHE A 817 -20.61 17.44 -0.26
CA PHE A 817 -19.33 16.85 -0.71
C PHE A 817 -18.78 15.84 0.31
N ALA A 818 -18.86 16.17 1.60
CA ALA A 818 -18.40 15.33 2.68
C ALA A 818 -19.13 15.64 4.00
N LEU A 819 -19.04 14.72 4.95
CA LEU A 819 -19.21 15.00 6.38
C LEU A 819 -17.88 14.77 7.11
N ARG A 820 -17.65 15.48 8.22
CA ARG A 820 -16.60 15.15 9.19
C ARG A 820 -17.23 14.96 10.57
N LEU A 821 -16.96 13.84 11.20
CA LEU A 821 -17.26 13.59 12.61
C LEU A 821 -16.12 14.18 13.46
N THR A 822 -16.44 14.91 14.52
CA THR A 822 -15.42 15.34 15.50
C THR A 822 -15.72 14.66 16.83
N ARG A 823 -14.83 13.76 17.25
CA ARG A 823 -14.91 13.09 18.55
C ARG A 823 -14.18 13.91 19.60
N GLY A 824 -14.67 13.87 20.84
CA GLY A 824 -14.01 14.56 21.95
C GLY A 824 -12.69 13.90 22.30
N ASP A 825 -11.69 14.70 22.69
CA ASP A 825 -10.42 14.15 23.21
C ASP A 825 -10.70 13.25 24.42
N SER A 826 -10.32 11.98 24.31
CA SER A 826 -10.41 11.04 25.42
C SER A 826 -9.55 11.52 26.57
N LYS A 827 -10.17 11.97 27.66
CA LYS A 827 -9.46 12.39 28.87
C LYS A 827 -8.62 11.22 29.40
N ASN A 828 -7.31 11.36 29.29
CA ASN A 828 -6.35 10.55 30.00
C ASN A 828 -6.28 11.05 31.46
N ASP A 829 -7.19 10.54 32.29
CA ASP A 829 -7.09 10.57 33.77
C ASP A 829 -6.31 9.32 34.26
#